data_AF-A0A9N8EKB6-F1
#
_entry.id   AF-A0A9N8EKB6-F1
#
_cell.length_a   1.000
_cell.length_b   1.000
_cell.length_c   1.000
_cell.angle_alpha   90.00
_cell.angle_beta   90.00
_cell.angle_gamma   90.00
#
_symmetry.space_group_name_H-M   'P 1'
#
loop_
_entity.id
_entity.type
_entity.pdbx_description
1 polymer ?
#
loop_
_entity_poly.entity_id
_entity_poly.type
_entity_poly.pdbx_seq_one_letter_code
_entity_poly.pdbx_strand_id
1 'polypeptide(L)'
;MSATGVDVQVVLEGGGVVAAAPTNVIATSSTDAKNNSLSMDTLAVSVHHLEHIFLEEVYSFTTAATANQNPLSRDSKIYEIEGLRGPPGVIRTRGTNTICPVDGRLGASYVHCLQGDDHVGEATHMLSYSWNYTIGDIVDTLSDFCLQNNLNPKRTYIWMCCLCVNQHRVVQNSAQQKSGMIASAKVDFFAIFGERVKNIGHLLAMMAPWKAPIYITRVWCIFEIFTAHRTGGCKVDIVMPPREKQSLEQDVVDNGEGINALYETLGNTKVEKANASVESDRLAILGQVKSDVGFAVLNNLVNDLLRGWMQGVLTQLVETRENTNDEEYVDFCNHIGVIFNKNGEHDAAMKLHQTALTICESVLGENHSAKAETYSFIGLVMGSMGDYEGALAKYEESLAINLSALGKNHPSVANTYNDIGFVLSEMGDHEGALAKYEEALAINLSALGKNHPDVAASYNNIGGVLRTMGEYEGALSKTEQALAIRLLALGKNHPDVANSYNNIGVILRNMGDKEGAFSKYEEALAIQESVLGKHHPEVAATYNNIGLVLDEIGDYEGALAKYKDALAIKESALGKDHPDVATCYNNIGSVMKAMGNYPGALSKYKQSLAILVCVLGKNHPLVASVYSNIGSVLCSMGNYSGALLKFEECLAIRKSVLGKNHPDTKACLEWIGCAKEALQQPSSCTCIRQLCCFRL
;
A
#
# COMPACT_ATOMS: atom_id res chain seq x y z
N MET A 1 46.64 -10.94 36.32
CA MET A 1 47.67 -11.98 36.36
C MET A 1 47.62 -12.74 35.04
N SER A 2 48.76 -12.72 34.34
CA SER A 2 49.26 -13.66 33.31
C SER A 2 48.32 -14.28 32.26
N ALA A 3 48.72 -13.99 31.01
CA ALA A 3 48.48 -14.69 29.75
C ALA A 3 48.78 -16.21 29.74
N THR A 4 48.19 -16.90 28.77
CA THR A 4 48.75 -17.93 27.84
C THR A 4 47.59 -18.37 26.93
N GLY A 5 47.59 -18.39 25.59
CA GLY A 5 48.67 -18.52 24.62
C GLY A 5 48.84 -19.98 24.22
N VAL A 6 48.13 -20.45 23.18
CA VAL A 6 48.53 -21.62 22.36
C VAL A 6 48.07 -21.42 20.91
N ASP A 7 49.05 -21.21 20.03
CA ASP A 7 48.99 -21.39 18.58
C ASP A 7 49.10 -22.89 18.24
N VAL A 8 48.32 -23.36 17.26
CA VAL A 8 48.72 -24.52 16.43
C VAL A 8 48.31 -24.28 14.97
N GLN A 9 49.31 -24.44 14.09
CA GLN A 9 49.31 -24.24 12.64
C GLN A 9 48.61 -25.34 11.83
N VAL A 10 47.91 -24.89 10.77
CA VAL A 10 47.94 -25.32 9.34
C VAL A 10 47.81 -26.80 8.98
N VAL A 11 46.75 -27.15 8.21
CA VAL A 11 46.83 -27.94 6.96
C VAL A 11 45.68 -27.52 6.01
N LEU A 12 46.02 -27.12 4.79
CA LEU A 12 45.12 -26.98 3.63
C LEU A 12 45.19 -28.25 2.80
N GLU A 13 44.05 -28.82 2.39
CA GLU A 13 44.00 -29.69 1.19
C GLU A 13 42.57 -29.78 0.58
N GLY A 14 42.41 -29.12 -0.58
CA GLY A 14 41.77 -29.58 -1.82
C GLY A 14 40.35 -30.18 -1.87
N GLY A 15 39.50 -29.61 -2.74
CA GLY A 15 38.55 -30.42 -3.52
C GLY A 15 37.19 -29.84 -3.94
N GLY A 16 37.16 -28.91 -4.90
CA GLY A 16 36.32 -28.97 -6.11
C GLY A 16 34.76 -28.99 -6.10
N VAL A 17 34.21 -27.93 -6.71
CA VAL A 17 33.08 -27.86 -7.69
C VAL A 17 31.67 -27.40 -7.23
N VAL A 18 31.46 -26.07 -7.29
CA VAL A 18 30.45 -25.25 -8.02
C VAL A 18 28.98 -25.74 -8.18
N ALA A 19 28.01 -25.01 -7.60
CA ALA A 19 27.09 -24.10 -8.33
C ALA A 19 25.99 -23.43 -7.45
N ALA A 20 26.08 -22.10 -7.38
CA ALA A 20 25.03 -21.06 -7.43
C ALA A 20 23.84 -21.03 -6.44
N ALA A 21 23.96 -20.17 -5.42
CA ALA A 21 22.90 -19.28 -4.93
C ALA A 21 23.56 -17.95 -4.50
N PRO A 22 23.05 -16.75 -4.84
CA PRO A 22 23.48 -15.53 -4.17
C PRO A 22 22.56 -15.28 -2.96
N THR A 23 23.11 -15.54 -1.78
CA THR A 23 22.59 -15.20 -0.46
C THR A 23 22.88 -13.74 -0.10
N ASN A 24 22.00 -13.20 0.76
CA ASN A 24 22.17 -12.09 1.72
C ASN A 24 23.59 -12.05 2.35
N VAL A 25 24.15 -11.00 2.95
CA VAL A 25 23.73 -10.01 3.98
C VAL A 25 24.84 -8.89 3.93
N ILE A 26 24.82 -7.69 4.53
CA ILE A 26 25.00 -7.32 5.96
C ILE A 26 24.94 -5.77 6.09
N ALA A 27 24.15 -5.27 7.03
CA ALA A 27 24.57 -4.19 7.93
C ALA A 27 24.14 -4.60 9.34
N THR A 28 25.05 -5.26 10.07
CA THR A 28 24.87 -5.66 11.48
C THR A 28 25.73 -4.77 12.37
N SER A 29 25.18 -4.38 13.52
CA SER A 29 25.93 -3.84 14.64
C SER A 29 26.12 -4.94 15.70
N SER A 30 27.35 -5.39 15.95
CA SER A 30 27.80 -5.79 17.29
C SER A 30 29.32 -5.89 17.37
N THR A 31 29.86 -5.25 18.41
CA THR A 31 31.11 -5.58 19.13
C THR A 31 32.29 -6.16 18.32
N ASP A 32 32.94 -5.32 17.53
CA ASP A 32 34.39 -5.40 17.31
C ASP A 32 34.93 -4.00 16.98
N ALA A 33 35.18 -3.21 18.03
CA ALA A 33 35.85 -1.91 17.95
C ALA A 33 37.37 -2.03 17.67
N LYS A 34 37.80 -3.04 16.89
CA LYS A 34 39.18 -3.19 16.44
C LYS A 34 39.22 -3.70 15.00
N ASN A 35 39.60 -2.79 14.10
CA ASN A 35 40.09 -3.04 12.75
C ASN A 35 39.13 -3.78 11.79
N ASN A 36 38.09 -3.08 11.34
CA ASN A 36 37.68 -3.17 9.94
C ASN A 36 37.84 -1.80 9.31
N SER A 37 39.03 -1.54 8.77
CA SER A 37 39.19 -0.52 7.75
C SER A 37 38.16 -0.83 6.66
N LEU A 38 37.26 0.13 6.34
CA LEU A 38 36.78 0.22 4.96
C LEU A 38 38.02 -0.01 4.09
N SER A 39 38.00 -1.00 3.19
CA SER A 39 39.10 -1.10 2.23
C SER A 39 39.27 0.29 1.62
N MET A 40 40.52 0.71 1.42
CA MET A 40 40.85 2.01 0.80
C MET A 40 40.18 2.24 -0.57
N ASP A 41 39.45 1.24 -1.09
CA ASP A 41 38.86 1.18 -2.42
C ASP A 41 37.37 1.57 -2.47
N THR A 42 36.76 2.06 -1.37
CA THR A 42 35.34 2.45 -1.35
C THR A 42 35.17 3.95 -1.11
N LEU A 43 34.67 4.66 -2.13
CA LEU A 43 34.34 6.08 -2.03
C LEU A 43 32.87 6.25 -1.55
N ALA A 44 32.68 7.11 -0.55
CA ALA A 44 31.37 7.49 -0.03
C ALA A 44 31.25 9.01 -0.12
N VAL A 45 30.63 9.51 -1.21
CA VAL A 45 30.53 10.95 -1.47
C VAL A 45 29.20 11.50 -0.99
N SER A 46 29.24 12.51 -0.12
CA SER A 46 28.06 13.31 0.24
C SER A 46 28.00 14.58 -0.62
N VAL A 47 26.84 14.87 -1.20
CA VAL A 47 26.67 15.97 -2.17
C VAL A 47 25.98 17.16 -1.49
N HIS A 48 26.62 18.33 -1.48
CA HIS A 48 26.18 19.53 -0.75
C HIS A 48 26.06 20.75 -1.67
N HIS A 49 25.01 21.55 -1.44
CA HIS A 49 24.79 22.83 -2.11
C HIS A 49 25.51 23.95 -1.36
N LEU A 50 26.23 24.82 -2.09
CA LEU A 50 26.86 26.02 -1.53
C LEU A 50 26.26 27.30 -2.15
N GLU A 51 25.60 28.10 -1.32
CA GLU A 51 24.87 29.29 -1.81
C GLU A 51 25.80 30.50 -2.05
N HIS A 52 26.92 30.64 -1.31
CA HIS A 52 27.72 31.87 -1.37
C HIS A 52 29.26 31.75 -1.20
N ILE A 53 29.80 30.82 -0.38
CA ILE A 53 31.22 30.88 0.05
C ILE A 53 32.23 30.36 -0.98
N PHE A 54 31.91 29.30 -1.72
CA PHE A 54 32.85 28.67 -2.67
C PHE A 54 33.30 29.62 -3.78
N LEU A 55 32.39 30.50 -4.20
CA LEU A 55 32.69 31.48 -5.24
C LEU A 55 33.79 32.44 -4.77
N GLU A 56 33.74 32.92 -3.53
CA GLU A 56 34.75 33.83 -2.98
C GLU A 56 36.13 33.16 -2.81
N GLU A 57 36.18 31.88 -2.41
CA GLU A 57 37.43 31.10 -2.39
C GLU A 57 38.04 30.95 -3.79
N VAL A 58 37.23 30.61 -4.81
CA VAL A 58 37.66 30.49 -6.21
C VAL A 58 38.11 31.83 -6.80
N TYR A 59 37.43 32.93 -6.44
CA TYR A 59 37.84 34.29 -6.84
C TYR A 59 39.17 34.70 -6.19
N SER A 60 39.38 34.36 -4.91
CA SER A 60 40.64 34.67 -4.21
C SER A 60 41.85 33.94 -4.83
N PHE A 61 41.67 32.67 -5.22
CA PHE A 61 42.71 31.86 -5.88
C PHE A 61 43.05 32.36 -7.28
N THR A 62 42.06 32.79 -8.06
CA THR A 62 42.27 33.31 -9.42
C THR A 62 42.95 34.69 -9.43
N THR A 63 42.72 35.53 -8.41
CA THR A 63 43.45 36.80 -8.26
C THR A 63 44.92 36.62 -7.85
N ALA A 64 45.29 35.50 -7.24
CA ALA A 64 46.64 35.27 -6.72
C ALA A 64 47.58 34.50 -7.68
N ALA A 65 47.05 33.67 -8.60
CA ALA A 65 47.87 32.67 -9.31
C ALA A 65 48.00 32.82 -10.84
N THR A 66 47.17 33.60 -11.55
CA THR A 66 47.22 33.61 -13.03
C THR A 66 46.88 34.97 -13.63
N ALA A 67 47.87 35.86 -13.73
CA ALA A 67 47.74 37.13 -14.46
C ALA A 67 47.56 36.98 -16.00
N ASN A 68 47.44 35.75 -16.54
CA ASN A 68 47.38 35.47 -17.98
C ASN A 68 46.35 34.40 -18.39
N GLN A 69 45.34 34.09 -17.55
CA GLN A 69 44.18 33.28 -17.98
C GLN A 69 42.87 33.97 -17.58
N ASN A 70 41.82 33.77 -18.37
CA ASN A 70 40.50 34.36 -18.13
C ASN A 70 40.05 34.08 -16.68
N PRO A 71 39.60 35.10 -15.93
CA PRO A 71 39.13 34.88 -14.57
C PRO A 71 37.92 33.95 -14.58
N LEU A 72 37.94 32.94 -13.70
CA LEU A 72 36.76 32.08 -13.49
C LEU A 72 35.57 32.96 -13.10
N SER A 73 34.40 32.66 -13.65
CA SER A 73 33.17 33.41 -13.42
C SER A 73 32.06 32.48 -12.94
N ARG A 74 30.89 33.05 -12.57
CA ARG A 74 29.67 32.27 -12.30
C ARG A 74 29.26 31.35 -13.47
N ASP A 75 29.77 31.61 -14.67
CA ASP A 75 29.42 30.89 -15.89
C ASP A 75 30.45 29.80 -16.28
N SER A 76 31.51 29.63 -15.49
CA SER A 76 32.59 28.67 -15.72
C SER A 76 32.15 27.22 -15.45
N LYS A 77 32.58 26.31 -16.33
CA LYS A 77 32.22 24.88 -16.26
C LYS A 77 33.09 24.12 -15.26
N ILE A 78 32.61 22.96 -14.76
CA ILE A 78 33.27 22.22 -13.69
C ILE A 78 34.72 21.83 -14.04
N TYR A 79 34.97 21.45 -15.29
CA TYR A 79 36.29 21.10 -15.80
C TYR A 79 37.22 22.31 -16.04
N GLU A 80 36.68 23.53 -16.16
CA GLU A 80 37.49 24.76 -16.21
C GLU A 80 38.05 25.11 -14.82
N ILE A 81 37.36 24.67 -13.76
CA ILE A 81 37.80 24.75 -12.36
C ILE A 81 38.85 23.66 -12.08
N GLU A 82 38.69 22.46 -12.65
CA GLU A 82 39.67 21.36 -12.55
C GLU A 82 40.99 21.62 -13.31
N GLY A 83 40.98 22.50 -14.31
CA GLY A 83 42.15 22.84 -15.12
C GLY A 83 43.22 23.69 -14.41
N LEU A 84 42.92 24.22 -13.22
CA LEU A 84 43.88 24.91 -12.36
C LEU A 84 44.76 23.86 -11.67
N ARG A 85 46.01 23.67 -12.12
CA ARG A 85 46.94 22.70 -11.52
C ARG A 85 47.23 23.03 -10.04
N GLY A 86 46.55 22.35 -9.12
CA GLY A 86 46.68 22.40 -7.66
C GLY A 86 45.32 22.12 -7.00
N PRO A 87 45.20 21.61 -5.75
CA PRO A 87 43.88 21.21 -5.24
C PRO A 87 43.05 22.45 -4.91
N PRO A 88 41.94 22.65 -5.65
CA PRO A 88 40.64 22.52 -5.00
C PRO A 88 39.68 21.75 -5.92
N GLY A 89 39.73 20.42 -5.83
CA GLY A 89 38.69 19.58 -6.41
C GLY A 89 37.33 19.85 -5.78
N VAL A 90 36.27 19.80 -6.59
CA VAL A 90 34.87 19.92 -6.16
C VAL A 90 34.52 18.83 -5.12
N ILE A 91 35.25 17.72 -5.16
CA ILE A 91 35.22 16.59 -4.22
C ILE A 91 36.34 16.80 -3.19
N ARG A 92 35.97 17.11 -1.95
CA ARG A 92 36.90 17.37 -0.84
C ARG A 92 37.06 16.12 0.02
N THR A 93 38.28 15.81 0.43
CA THR A 93 38.58 14.79 1.45
C THR A 93 38.12 15.25 2.84
N ARG A 94 37.72 14.28 3.66
CA ARG A 94 37.31 14.49 5.07
C ARG A 94 38.36 15.31 5.86
N GLY A 95 37.89 16.28 6.65
CA GLY A 95 38.73 17.05 7.59
C GLY A 95 39.36 18.34 7.04
N THR A 96 39.00 18.77 5.82
CA THR A 96 39.36 20.12 5.33
C THR A 96 38.57 21.18 6.12
N ASN A 97 39.28 22.17 6.70
CA ASN A 97 38.73 23.19 7.62
C ASN A 97 37.79 24.20 6.93
N THR A 98 36.64 23.76 6.44
CA THR A 98 35.62 24.65 5.86
C THR A 98 34.28 24.41 6.53
N ILE A 99 33.71 25.46 7.11
CA ILE A 99 32.45 25.43 7.86
C ILE A 99 31.27 25.62 6.89
N CYS A 100 30.26 24.77 6.97
CA CYS A 100 29.00 24.89 6.23
C CYS A 100 28.29 26.18 6.69
N PRO A 101 27.97 27.11 5.77
CA PRO A 101 27.38 28.40 6.14
C PRO A 101 25.93 28.32 6.64
N VAL A 102 25.23 27.21 6.38
CA VAL A 102 23.81 27.05 6.73
C VAL A 102 23.64 26.55 8.17
N ASP A 103 24.53 25.69 8.64
CA ASP A 103 24.41 25.06 9.97
C ASP A 103 25.63 25.29 10.90
N GLY A 104 26.69 25.94 10.41
CA GLY A 104 27.87 26.30 11.20
C GLY A 104 28.78 25.12 11.56
N ARG A 105 28.62 23.94 10.93
CA ARG A 105 29.44 22.74 11.20
C ARG A 105 30.54 22.56 10.16
N LEU A 106 31.68 21.97 10.55
CA LEU A 106 32.78 21.63 9.62
C LEU A 106 32.26 20.64 8.56
N GLY A 107 32.10 21.10 7.30
CA GLY A 107 31.71 20.31 6.11
C GLY A 107 30.82 19.09 6.37
N ALA A 108 29.76 19.23 7.16
CA ALA A 108 29.01 18.08 7.64
C ALA A 108 28.09 17.56 6.52
N SER A 109 28.38 16.34 6.07
CA SER A 109 27.44 15.52 5.30
C SER A 109 26.09 15.40 6.03
N TYR A 110 24.95 15.32 5.34
CA TYR A 110 23.68 14.93 6.00
C TYR A 110 23.85 13.64 6.84
N VAL A 111 24.71 12.73 6.36
CA VAL A 111 25.17 11.52 7.06
C VAL A 111 25.85 11.82 8.41
N HIS A 112 26.62 12.91 8.55
CA HIS A 112 27.21 13.33 9.84
C HIS A 112 26.19 13.96 10.80
N CYS A 113 25.02 14.36 10.31
CA CYS A 113 23.92 14.81 11.19
C CYS A 113 23.16 13.63 11.81
N LEU A 114 23.32 12.41 11.25
CA LEU A 114 22.86 11.17 11.86
C LEU A 114 23.84 10.77 12.98
N GLN A 115 23.40 10.95 14.23
CA GLN A 115 24.18 10.67 15.45
C GLN A 115 23.49 9.64 16.33
N GLY A 116 24.28 8.95 17.17
CA GLY A 116 23.78 7.88 18.04
C GLY A 116 23.45 6.63 17.22
N ASP A 117 22.33 5.98 17.51
CA ASP A 117 21.94 4.73 16.85
C ASP A 117 21.69 4.88 15.33
N ASP A 118 21.43 6.10 14.83
CA ASP A 118 21.25 6.38 13.40
C ASP A 118 22.56 6.48 12.59
N HIS A 119 23.72 6.24 13.20
CA HIS A 119 25.00 6.40 12.53
C HIS A 119 25.19 5.35 11.40
N VAL A 120 25.19 5.79 10.15
CA VAL A 120 25.35 4.93 8.94
C VAL A 120 26.79 4.89 8.40
N GLY A 121 27.77 5.22 9.23
CA GLY A 121 29.18 5.35 8.84
C GLY A 121 29.56 6.76 8.36
N GLU A 122 30.83 6.97 8.04
CA GLU A 122 31.36 8.29 7.70
C GLU A 122 31.48 8.47 6.18
N ALA A 123 31.01 9.61 5.66
CA ALA A 123 31.34 9.99 4.29
C ALA A 123 32.86 10.21 4.17
N THR A 124 33.51 9.58 3.19
CA THR A 124 34.95 9.74 2.97
C THR A 124 35.26 11.03 2.22
N HIS A 125 34.32 11.49 1.39
CA HIS A 125 34.47 12.68 0.55
C HIS A 125 33.17 13.50 0.46
N MET A 126 33.29 14.79 0.14
CA MET A 126 32.15 15.69 -0.04
C MET A 126 32.22 16.40 -1.40
N LEU A 127 31.20 16.26 -2.24
CA LEU A 127 31.04 17.01 -3.47
C LEU A 127 30.25 18.30 -3.20
N SER A 128 30.85 19.45 -3.42
CA SER A 128 30.17 20.75 -3.27
C SER A 128 29.83 21.36 -4.62
N TYR A 129 28.56 21.64 -4.93
CA TYR A 129 28.17 22.15 -6.25
C TYR A 129 27.42 23.50 -6.17
N SER A 130 27.40 24.22 -7.30
CA SER A 130 26.58 25.42 -7.52
C SER A 130 25.41 25.13 -8.47
N TRP A 131 24.35 25.95 -8.44
CA TRP A 131 23.11 25.80 -9.22
C TRP A 131 23.24 25.71 -10.74
N ASN A 132 24.42 25.99 -11.29
CA ASN A 132 24.65 26.01 -12.74
C ASN A 132 25.06 24.64 -13.31
N TYR A 133 25.25 23.61 -12.48
CA TYR A 133 25.61 22.26 -12.92
C TYR A 133 24.38 21.36 -13.07
N THR A 134 24.31 20.62 -14.17
CA THR A 134 23.29 19.60 -14.38
C THR A 134 23.62 18.35 -13.58
N ILE A 135 22.63 17.46 -13.36
CA ILE A 135 22.90 16.16 -12.76
C ILE A 135 23.90 15.33 -13.58
N GLY A 136 23.93 15.52 -14.91
CA GLY A 136 24.92 14.88 -15.78
C GLY A 136 26.33 15.31 -15.40
N ASP A 137 26.55 16.62 -15.25
CA ASP A 137 27.86 17.15 -14.84
C ASP A 137 28.29 16.59 -13.48
N ILE A 138 27.36 16.47 -12.53
CA ILE A 138 27.62 15.91 -11.19
C ILE A 138 28.02 14.43 -11.27
N VAL A 139 27.26 13.62 -12.03
CA VAL A 139 27.50 12.18 -12.17
C VAL A 139 28.78 11.90 -12.96
N ASP A 140 29.01 12.63 -14.04
CA ASP A 140 30.22 12.51 -14.86
C ASP A 140 31.46 12.88 -14.04
N THR A 141 31.42 13.97 -13.26
CA THR A 141 32.53 14.34 -12.34
C THR A 141 32.79 13.27 -11.28
N LEU A 142 31.75 12.67 -10.70
CA LEU A 142 31.93 11.58 -9.73
C LEU A 142 32.51 10.32 -10.37
N SER A 143 32.06 9.98 -11.58
CA SER A 143 32.58 8.85 -12.36
C SER A 143 34.04 9.07 -12.74
N ASP A 144 34.39 10.24 -13.26
CA ASP A 144 35.75 10.61 -13.63
C ASP A 144 36.67 10.61 -12.41
N PHE A 145 36.22 11.14 -11.27
CA PHE A 145 36.98 11.07 -10.03
C PHE A 145 37.26 9.64 -9.60
N CYS A 146 36.27 8.73 -9.71
CA CYS A 146 36.49 7.32 -9.42
C CYS A 146 37.55 6.71 -10.36
N LEU A 147 37.41 6.93 -11.67
CA LEU A 147 38.35 6.43 -12.68
C LEU A 147 39.78 6.96 -12.47
N GLN A 148 39.91 8.25 -12.15
CA GLN A 148 41.21 8.89 -11.87
C GLN A 148 41.89 8.35 -10.61
N ASN A 149 41.13 7.86 -9.65
CA ASN A 149 41.65 7.30 -8.39
C ASN A 149 41.72 5.76 -8.39
N ASN A 150 41.63 5.11 -9.56
CA ASN A 150 41.57 3.64 -9.70
C ASN A 150 40.41 2.98 -8.92
N LEU A 151 39.37 3.73 -8.62
CA LEU A 151 38.15 3.24 -7.98
C LEU A 151 37.17 2.79 -9.05
N ASN A 152 36.36 1.78 -8.74
CA ASN A 152 35.31 1.32 -9.64
C ASN A 152 34.03 2.15 -9.39
N PRO A 153 33.56 2.97 -10.34
CA PRO A 153 32.34 3.77 -10.17
C PRO A 153 31.12 2.89 -9.85
N LYS A 154 31.07 1.67 -10.38
CA LYS A 154 29.97 0.70 -10.18
C LYS A 154 30.00 0.00 -8.81
N ARG A 155 31.09 0.13 -8.05
CA ARG A 155 31.21 -0.40 -6.66
C ARG A 155 31.30 0.72 -5.62
N THR A 156 31.13 1.96 -6.05
CA THR A 156 31.26 3.17 -5.23
C THR A 156 29.89 3.60 -4.73
N TYR A 157 29.74 3.89 -3.43
CA TYR A 157 28.48 4.34 -2.87
C TYR A 157 28.37 5.87 -3.00
N ILE A 158 27.48 6.35 -3.87
CA ILE A 158 27.19 7.78 -3.97
C ILE A 158 26.01 8.09 -3.06
N TRP A 159 26.29 8.75 -1.92
CA TRP A 159 25.25 9.23 -1.01
C TRP A 159 24.74 10.59 -1.48
N MET A 160 23.78 10.54 -2.41
CA MET A 160 23.06 11.72 -2.86
C MET A 160 22.00 12.11 -1.83
N CYS A 161 22.42 12.79 -0.77
CA CYS A 161 21.45 13.60 -0.06
C CYS A 161 21.07 14.75 -1.00
N CYS A 162 19.78 14.85 -1.34
CA CYS A 162 19.19 15.92 -2.15
C CYS A 162 19.31 15.82 -3.69
N LEU A 163 18.40 15.06 -4.31
CA LEU A 163 17.73 15.53 -5.55
C LEU A 163 16.56 16.48 -5.26
N CYS A 164 16.66 17.14 -4.11
CA CYS A 164 15.65 17.96 -3.50
C CYS A 164 15.69 19.42 -3.98
N VAL A 165 16.74 19.83 -4.71
CA VAL A 165 16.93 21.22 -5.12
C VAL A 165 17.91 21.26 -6.30
N ASN A 166 17.46 21.17 -7.56
CA ASN A 166 18.30 21.59 -8.70
C ASN A 166 17.62 21.65 -10.09
N GLN A 167 16.53 22.41 -10.25
CA GLN A 167 16.18 22.94 -11.59
C GLN A 167 15.80 24.43 -11.61
N HIS A 168 15.75 25.10 -10.46
CA HIS A 168 15.08 26.40 -10.31
C HIS A 168 15.74 27.60 -11.03
N ARG A 169 16.87 27.43 -11.72
CA ARG A 169 17.48 28.48 -12.56
C ARG A 169 17.81 28.08 -13.99
N VAL A 170 17.49 26.86 -14.40
CA VAL A 170 17.64 26.44 -15.80
C VAL A 170 16.79 27.32 -16.75
N VAL A 171 15.69 27.89 -16.24
CA VAL A 171 14.84 28.82 -16.99
C VAL A 171 15.42 30.24 -17.10
N GLN A 172 16.17 30.74 -16.10
CA GLN A 172 16.87 32.04 -16.26
C GLN A 172 18.03 31.94 -17.27
N ASN A 173 18.57 30.74 -17.48
CA ASN A 173 19.58 30.45 -18.50
C ASN A 173 19.00 30.18 -19.90
N SER A 174 17.68 30.34 -20.11
CA SER A 174 17.09 30.26 -21.46
C SER A 174 17.62 31.34 -22.41
N ALA A 175 18.19 32.43 -21.88
CA ALA A 175 18.87 33.45 -22.68
C ALA A 175 20.28 33.03 -23.16
N GLN A 176 20.87 31.98 -22.57
CA GLN A 176 22.23 31.52 -22.87
C GLN A 176 22.29 29.99 -23.01
N GLN A 177 21.53 29.39 -23.94
CA GLN A 177 21.68 28.01 -24.49
C GLN A 177 22.46 26.97 -23.65
N LYS A 178 22.18 26.86 -22.36
CA LYS A 178 22.73 25.86 -21.45
C LYS A 178 21.64 25.33 -20.52
N SER A 179 20.39 25.33 -20.98
CA SER A 179 19.40 24.43 -20.41
C SER A 179 19.67 23.02 -20.95
N GLY A 180 20.32 22.18 -20.15
CA GLY A 180 20.44 20.75 -20.45
C GLY A 180 19.09 20.03 -20.58
N MET A 181 17.97 20.69 -20.29
CA MET A 181 16.67 20.30 -20.82
C MET A 181 16.51 20.85 -22.23
N ILE A 182 16.81 19.98 -23.20
CA ILE A 182 16.54 20.19 -24.61
C ILE A 182 15.02 20.19 -24.78
N ALA A 183 14.49 21.08 -25.62
CA ALA A 183 13.07 21.10 -25.96
C ALA A 183 12.60 19.66 -26.28
N SER A 184 11.50 19.24 -25.64
CA SER A 184 11.00 17.85 -25.56
C SER A 184 10.80 17.13 -26.90
N ALA A 185 10.91 17.84 -28.03
CA ALA A 185 10.69 17.31 -29.37
C ALA A 185 11.94 16.70 -30.06
N LYS A 186 13.15 16.78 -29.47
CA LYS A 186 14.39 16.37 -30.19
C LYS A 186 15.33 15.40 -29.47
N VAL A 187 15.09 15.06 -28.21
CA VAL A 187 15.98 14.17 -27.46
C VAL A 187 15.18 13.18 -26.63
N ASP A 188 15.55 11.90 -26.75
CA ASP A 188 15.00 10.82 -25.95
C ASP A 188 15.48 10.96 -24.50
N PHE A 189 14.65 11.67 -23.71
CA PHE A 189 14.87 11.90 -22.29
C PHE A 189 15.06 10.60 -21.52
N PHE A 190 14.32 9.54 -21.87
CA PHE A 190 14.45 8.23 -21.23
C PHE A 190 15.79 7.58 -21.53
N ALA A 191 16.26 7.66 -22.77
CA ALA A 191 17.56 7.11 -23.13
C ALA A 191 18.69 7.83 -22.39
N ILE A 192 18.70 9.16 -22.37
CA ILE A 192 19.78 9.92 -21.71
C ILE A 192 19.73 9.73 -20.19
N PHE A 193 18.55 9.87 -19.58
CA PHE A 193 18.42 9.78 -18.14
C PHE A 193 18.56 8.34 -17.64
N GLY A 194 18.00 7.38 -18.36
CA GLY A 194 18.17 5.95 -18.09
C GLY A 194 19.63 5.53 -18.19
N GLU A 195 20.38 6.01 -19.18
CA GLU A 195 21.81 5.73 -19.27
C GLU A 195 22.58 6.36 -18.11
N ARG A 196 22.16 7.53 -17.60
CA ARG A 196 22.76 8.14 -16.40
C ARG A 196 22.51 7.31 -15.13
N VAL A 197 21.27 6.89 -14.90
CA VAL A 197 20.92 6.02 -13.76
C VAL A 197 21.68 4.69 -13.83
N LYS A 198 21.84 4.14 -15.04
CA LYS A 198 22.63 2.95 -15.30
C LYS A 198 24.14 3.17 -15.09
N ASN A 199 24.67 4.34 -15.44
CA ASN A 199 26.08 4.70 -15.21
C ASN A 199 26.41 4.90 -13.73
N ILE A 200 25.46 5.40 -12.93
CA ILE A 200 25.58 5.46 -11.47
C ILE A 200 25.77 4.04 -10.90
N GLY A 201 25.09 3.04 -11.46
CA GLY A 201 25.23 1.63 -11.09
C GLY A 201 24.65 1.24 -9.73
N HIS A 202 24.39 2.21 -8.85
CA HIS A 202 23.83 1.99 -7.52
C HIS A 202 22.92 3.14 -7.06
N LEU A 203 21.62 2.88 -6.92
CA LEU A 203 20.61 3.81 -6.38
C LEU A 203 20.30 3.46 -4.93
N LEU A 204 20.26 4.47 -4.06
CA LEU A 204 19.93 4.32 -2.65
C LEU A 204 18.67 5.12 -2.30
N ALA A 205 17.61 4.42 -1.89
CA ALA A 205 16.32 5.02 -1.50
C ALA A 205 16.15 4.96 0.02
N MET A 206 16.03 6.11 0.67
CA MET A 206 15.92 6.18 2.13
C MET A 206 14.45 6.26 2.57
N MET A 207 14.01 5.30 3.37
CA MET A 207 12.63 5.19 3.87
C MET A 207 12.51 5.81 5.26
N ALA A 208 12.63 7.15 5.32
CA ALA A 208 12.54 7.93 6.55
C ALA A 208 11.65 9.18 6.35
N PRO A 209 10.70 9.46 7.27
CA PRO A 209 10.22 8.53 8.30
C PRO A 209 9.53 7.32 7.65
N TRP A 210 9.64 6.13 8.24
CA TRP A 210 9.15 4.91 7.58
C TRP A 210 7.61 4.90 7.44
N LYS A 211 6.87 5.49 8.40
CA LYS A 211 5.39 5.58 8.35
C LYS A 211 4.86 6.41 7.17
N ALA A 212 5.64 7.37 6.70
CA ALA A 212 5.28 8.24 5.58
C ALA A 212 6.56 8.66 4.82
N PRO A 213 7.15 7.75 4.03
CA PRO A 213 8.48 7.99 3.47
C PRO A 213 8.46 9.17 2.50
N ILE A 214 9.22 10.22 2.81
CA ILE A 214 9.24 11.42 1.97
C ILE A 214 9.74 11.10 0.55
N TYR A 215 10.65 10.12 0.43
CA TYR A 215 11.24 9.72 -0.83
C TYR A 215 10.18 9.32 -1.87
N ILE A 216 9.19 8.51 -1.50
CA ILE A 216 8.16 8.00 -2.42
C ILE A 216 7.05 9.02 -2.71
N THR A 217 7.05 10.17 -2.04
CA THR A 217 6.08 11.25 -2.32
C THR A 217 6.48 12.14 -3.50
N ARG A 218 7.65 11.91 -4.09
CA ARG A 218 8.27 12.79 -5.09
C ARG A 218 8.34 12.13 -6.45
N VAL A 219 7.88 12.85 -7.48
CA VAL A 219 7.74 12.32 -8.84
C VAL A 219 9.08 11.83 -9.41
N TRP A 220 10.18 12.51 -9.05
CA TRP A 220 11.52 12.18 -9.50
C TRP A 220 12.03 10.87 -8.89
N CYS A 221 11.85 10.69 -7.58
CA CYS A 221 12.32 9.53 -6.84
C CYS A 221 11.60 8.25 -7.27
N ILE A 222 10.28 8.33 -7.51
CA ILE A 222 9.50 7.22 -8.07
C ILE A 222 10.04 6.84 -9.45
N PHE A 223 10.30 7.85 -10.29
CA PHE A 223 10.84 7.65 -11.65
C PHE A 223 12.25 7.03 -11.65
N GLU A 224 13.12 7.41 -10.71
CA GLU A 224 14.45 6.83 -10.55
C GLU A 224 14.41 5.36 -10.15
N ILE A 225 13.57 5.00 -9.16
CA ILE A 225 13.37 3.59 -8.77
C ILE A 225 12.94 2.79 -10.00
N PHE A 226 11.93 3.28 -10.72
CA PHE A 226 11.43 2.62 -11.92
C PHE A 226 12.51 2.45 -13.00
N THR A 227 13.28 3.51 -13.26
CA THR A 227 14.30 3.52 -14.31
C THR A 227 15.44 2.58 -13.96
N ALA A 228 15.95 2.65 -12.72
CA ALA A 228 17.02 1.78 -12.24
C ALA A 228 16.64 0.30 -12.35
N HIS A 229 15.41 -0.05 -11.99
CA HIS A 229 14.90 -1.41 -12.09
C HIS A 229 14.69 -1.85 -13.55
N ARG A 230 14.12 -0.99 -14.41
CA ARG A 230 13.79 -1.31 -15.81
C ARG A 230 15.03 -1.46 -16.70
N THR A 231 16.02 -0.58 -16.58
CA THR A 231 17.16 -0.55 -17.52
C THR A 231 18.14 -1.71 -17.32
N GLY A 232 18.13 -2.35 -16.15
CA GLY A 232 19.13 -3.33 -15.75
C GLY A 232 20.51 -2.68 -15.55
N GLY A 233 21.35 -3.27 -14.69
CA GLY A 233 22.71 -2.79 -14.45
C GLY A 233 22.85 -1.65 -13.42
N CYS A 234 21.75 -1.23 -12.78
CA CYS A 234 21.76 -0.39 -11.58
C CYS A 234 21.14 -1.18 -10.42
N LYS A 235 21.85 -1.30 -9.30
CA LYS A 235 21.33 -1.93 -8.07
C LYS A 235 20.50 -0.89 -7.31
N VAL A 236 19.29 -1.24 -6.90
CA VAL A 236 18.45 -0.39 -6.04
C VAL A 236 18.48 -0.95 -4.62
N ASP A 237 19.08 -0.20 -3.70
CA ASP A 237 19.03 -0.50 -2.27
C ASP A 237 18.04 0.44 -1.60
N ILE A 238 17.07 -0.13 -0.88
CA ILE A 238 16.17 0.63 -0.02
C ILE A 238 16.63 0.45 1.42
N VAL A 239 16.91 1.56 2.10
CA VAL A 239 17.49 1.57 3.45
C VAL A 239 16.61 2.33 4.41
N MET A 240 16.50 1.78 5.62
CA MET A 240 15.83 2.38 6.76
C MET A 240 16.88 2.70 7.83
N PRO A 241 16.91 3.94 8.39
CA PRO A 241 17.77 4.26 9.52
C PRO A 241 17.49 3.35 10.73
N PRO A 242 18.50 3.03 11.56
CA PRO A 242 18.30 2.16 12.72
C PRO A 242 17.22 2.62 13.71
N ARG A 243 17.07 3.91 14.01
CA ARG A 243 15.97 4.38 14.88
C ARG A 243 14.60 4.17 14.26
N GLU A 244 14.50 4.35 12.94
CA GLU A 244 13.26 4.08 12.21
C GLU A 244 12.94 2.57 12.25
N LYS A 245 13.96 1.71 12.16
CA LYS A 245 13.80 0.25 12.31
C LYS A 245 13.31 -0.12 13.71
N GLN A 246 13.88 0.45 14.78
CA GLN A 246 13.39 0.24 16.15
C GLN A 246 11.94 0.71 16.31
N SER A 247 11.58 1.86 15.73
CA SER A 247 10.19 2.32 15.74
C SER A 247 9.25 1.40 14.96
N LEU A 248 9.72 0.75 13.90
CA LEU A 248 8.95 -0.23 13.14
C LEU A 248 8.78 -1.53 13.92
N GLU A 249 9.83 -2.02 14.59
CA GLU A 249 9.77 -3.18 15.48
C GLU A 249 8.75 -2.96 16.61
N GLN A 250 8.72 -1.76 17.21
CA GLN A 250 7.72 -1.42 18.21
C GLN A 250 6.30 -1.40 17.62
N ASP A 251 6.14 -0.93 16.38
CA ASP A 251 4.83 -0.92 15.70
C ASP A 251 4.31 -2.34 15.46
N VAL A 252 5.18 -3.32 15.16
CA VAL A 252 4.80 -4.74 15.09
C VAL A 252 4.19 -5.22 16.41
N VAL A 253 4.78 -4.81 17.53
CA VAL A 253 4.29 -5.16 18.87
C VAL A 253 2.98 -4.43 19.20
N ASP A 254 2.83 -3.19 18.74
CA ASP A 254 1.66 -2.32 18.99
C ASP A 254 0.50 -2.54 17.99
N ASN A 255 0.35 -3.74 17.40
CA ASN A 255 -0.69 -4.18 16.44
C ASN A 255 -0.45 -3.86 14.95
N GLY A 256 0.68 -3.25 14.59
CA GLY A 256 1.10 -3.05 13.20
C GLY A 256 0.28 -2.02 12.41
N GLU A 257 -0.42 -1.09 13.08
CA GLU A 257 -1.24 -0.06 12.40
C GLU A 257 -0.40 0.83 11.47
N GLY A 258 0.80 1.23 11.90
CA GLY A 258 1.71 2.03 11.08
C GLY A 258 2.20 1.26 9.86
N ILE A 259 2.48 -0.04 10.01
CA ILE A 259 2.87 -0.91 8.90
C ILE A 259 1.72 -1.09 7.91
N ASN A 260 0.49 -1.32 8.39
CA ASN A 260 -0.69 -1.41 7.54
C ASN A 260 -0.95 -0.09 6.78
N ALA A 261 -0.84 1.05 7.47
CA ALA A 261 -0.95 2.37 6.84
C ALA A 261 0.15 2.61 5.80
N LEU A 262 1.36 2.09 6.04
CA LEU A 262 2.43 2.12 5.06
C LEU A 262 2.11 1.23 3.86
N TYR A 263 1.65 -0.02 4.05
CA TYR A 263 1.22 -0.88 2.94
C TYR A 263 0.12 -0.23 2.09
N GLU A 264 -0.84 0.45 2.73
CA GLU A 264 -1.85 1.25 2.04
C GLU A 264 -1.21 2.40 1.27
N THR A 265 -0.29 3.15 1.89
CA THR A 265 0.44 4.26 1.25
C THR A 265 1.27 3.77 0.05
N LEU A 266 1.96 2.65 0.20
CA LEU A 266 2.75 1.99 -0.84
C LEU A 266 1.85 1.52 -1.97
N GLY A 267 0.75 0.83 -1.66
CA GLY A 267 -0.26 0.42 -2.65
C GLY A 267 -0.88 1.60 -3.40
N ASN A 268 -0.96 2.76 -2.75
CA ASN A 268 -1.54 3.98 -3.30
C ASN A 268 -0.54 4.99 -3.86
N THR A 269 0.75 4.65 -3.87
CA THR A 269 1.75 5.54 -4.43
C THR A 269 1.47 5.66 -5.93
N LYS A 270 1.07 6.86 -6.31
CA LYS A 270 0.75 7.25 -7.69
C LYS A 270 1.68 8.36 -8.10
N VAL A 271 2.51 8.10 -9.11
CA VAL A 271 3.41 9.08 -9.68
C VAL A 271 2.67 10.37 -10.09
N GLU A 272 1.40 10.26 -10.49
CA GLU A 272 0.54 11.40 -10.87
C GLU A 272 0.28 12.37 -9.71
N LYS A 273 0.22 11.84 -8.49
CA LYS A 273 0.01 12.62 -7.25
C LYS A 273 1.32 13.06 -6.61
N ALA A 274 2.44 12.55 -7.10
CA ALA A 274 3.73 12.83 -6.52
C ALA A 274 4.13 14.29 -6.78
N ASN A 275 4.75 14.88 -5.77
CA ASN A 275 5.13 16.29 -5.77
C ASN A 275 6.47 16.50 -6.48
N ALA A 276 6.66 17.71 -6.98
CA ALA A 276 7.98 18.23 -7.31
C ALA A 276 8.08 19.66 -6.78
N SER A 277 9.30 20.14 -6.54
CA SER A 277 9.54 21.52 -6.14
C SER A 277 9.15 22.53 -7.24
N VAL A 278 9.04 22.09 -8.50
CA VAL A 278 8.59 22.90 -9.65
C VAL A 278 7.51 22.14 -10.42
N GLU A 279 6.38 22.80 -10.66
CA GLU A 279 5.24 22.19 -11.34
C GLU A 279 5.50 21.90 -12.82
N SER A 280 6.28 22.72 -13.54
CA SER A 280 6.65 22.44 -14.94
C SER A 280 7.41 21.13 -15.11
N ASP A 281 8.31 20.82 -14.17
CA ASP A 281 9.17 19.64 -14.23
C ASP A 281 8.35 18.39 -13.91
N ARG A 282 7.45 18.51 -12.93
CA ARG A 282 6.43 17.49 -12.66
C ARG A 282 5.61 17.20 -13.92
N LEU A 283 5.06 18.23 -14.57
CA LEU A 283 4.25 18.05 -15.77
C LEU A 283 5.05 17.44 -16.92
N ALA A 284 6.32 17.80 -17.08
CA ALA A 284 7.20 17.21 -18.09
C ALA A 284 7.42 15.71 -17.85
N ILE A 285 7.73 15.32 -16.61
CA ILE A 285 7.93 13.90 -16.24
C ILE A 285 6.63 13.12 -16.41
N LEU A 286 5.50 13.66 -15.94
CA LEU A 286 4.21 13.03 -16.10
C LEU A 286 3.81 12.87 -17.57
N GLY A 287 4.05 13.90 -18.40
CA GLY A 287 3.85 13.83 -19.84
C GLY A 287 4.68 12.74 -20.49
N GLN A 288 5.95 12.62 -20.05
CA GLN A 288 6.88 11.64 -20.57
C GLN A 288 6.51 10.20 -20.15
N VAL A 289 6.20 9.96 -18.87
CA VAL A 289 5.69 8.68 -18.37
C VAL A 289 4.42 8.27 -19.11
N LYS A 290 3.50 9.21 -19.34
CA LYS A 290 2.25 8.96 -20.09
C LYS A 290 2.51 8.53 -21.54
N SER A 291 3.54 9.09 -22.18
CA SER A 291 3.86 8.82 -23.60
C SER A 291 4.66 7.53 -23.85
N ASP A 292 5.35 7.00 -22.84
CA ASP A 292 6.13 5.76 -22.91
C ASP A 292 5.40 4.60 -22.23
N VAL A 293 5.75 4.30 -20.97
CA VAL A 293 5.28 3.11 -20.23
C VAL A 293 3.85 3.23 -19.69
N GLY A 294 3.36 4.46 -19.51
CA GLY A 294 2.09 4.74 -18.87
C GLY A 294 2.15 4.67 -17.35
N PHE A 295 1.26 5.41 -16.68
CA PHE A 295 1.26 5.53 -15.22
C PHE A 295 1.00 4.21 -14.50
N ALA A 296 0.08 3.38 -15.00
CA ALA A 296 -0.30 2.13 -14.35
C ALA A 296 0.89 1.16 -14.22
N VAL A 297 1.66 0.98 -15.29
CA VAL A 297 2.82 0.06 -15.30
C VAL A 297 3.91 0.56 -14.37
N LEU A 298 4.21 1.86 -14.39
CA LEU A 298 5.22 2.45 -13.51
C LEU A 298 4.82 2.33 -12.03
N ASN A 299 3.58 2.70 -11.69
CA ASN A 299 3.10 2.64 -10.31
C ASN A 299 3.10 1.20 -9.79
N ASN A 300 2.58 0.23 -10.56
CA ASN A 300 2.56 -1.17 -10.15
C ASN A 300 3.98 -1.69 -9.87
N LEU A 301 4.94 -1.44 -10.77
CA LEU A 301 6.32 -1.90 -10.59
C LEU A 301 6.97 -1.31 -9.34
N VAL A 302 6.82 0.00 -9.12
CA VAL A 302 7.41 0.65 -7.94
C VAL A 302 6.73 0.14 -6.66
N ASN A 303 5.42 -0.03 -6.67
CA ASN A 303 4.67 -0.50 -5.50
C ASN A 303 5.02 -1.96 -5.18
N ASP A 304 5.15 -2.83 -6.17
CA ASP A 304 5.59 -4.22 -5.99
C ASP A 304 7.00 -4.29 -5.42
N LEU A 305 7.92 -3.45 -5.91
CA LEU A 305 9.30 -3.37 -5.41
C LEU A 305 9.32 -2.92 -3.93
N LEU A 306 8.53 -1.91 -3.58
CA LEU A 306 8.46 -1.39 -2.21
C LEU A 306 7.79 -2.37 -1.25
N ARG A 307 6.75 -3.09 -1.70
CA ARG A 307 6.10 -4.17 -0.93
C ARG A 307 7.07 -5.33 -0.69
N GLY A 308 7.77 -5.79 -1.73
CA GLY A 308 8.78 -6.83 -1.60
C GLY A 308 9.92 -6.44 -0.65
N TRP A 309 10.33 -5.16 -0.66
CA TRP A 309 11.26 -4.65 0.34
C TRP A 309 10.69 -4.68 1.75
N MET A 310 9.46 -4.21 1.97
CA MET A 310 8.80 -4.24 3.29
C MET A 310 8.69 -5.68 3.83
N GLN A 311 8.27 -6.61 2.99
CA GLN A 311 8.23 -8.03 3.31
C GLN A 311 9.62 -8.55 3.70
N GLY A 312 10.66 -8.15 2.96
CA GLY A 312 12.05 -8.49 3.27
C GLY A 312 12.51 -7.94 4.63
N VAL A 313 12.16 -6.69 4.94
CA VAL A 313 12.46 -6.07 6.25
C VAL A 313 11.80 -6.85 7.38
N LEU A 314 10.50 -7.12 7.28
CA LEU A 314 9.75 -7.86 8.31
C LEU A 314 10.25 -9.30 8.47
N THR A 315 10.57 -9.97 7.37
CA THR A 315 11.17 -11.32 7.40
C THR A 315 12.53 -11.30 8.08
N GLN A 316 13.36 -10.30 7.79
CA GLN A 316 14.66 -10.15 8.42
C GLN A 316 14.55 -9.88 9.93
N LEU A 317 13.53 -9.14 10.38
CA LEU A 317 13.27 -8.95 11.81
C LEU A 317 13.05 -10.28 12.54
N VAL A 318 12.32 -11.20 11.91
CA VAL A 318 12.11 -12.55 12.44
C VAL A 318 13.44 -13.32 12.45
N GLU A 319 14.18 -13.33 11.34
CA GLU A 319 15.42 -14.10 11.19
C GLU A 319 16.58 -13.63 12.09
N THR A 320 16.62 -12.33 12.44
CA THR A 320 17.74 -11.74 13.19
C THR A 320 17.51 -11.66 14.70
N ARG A 321 16.36 -12.10 15.20
CA ARG A 321 16.05 -12.06 16.63
C ARG A 321 16.86 -13.13 17.38
N GLU A 322 17.47 -12.73 18.50
CA GLU A 322 18.42 -13.59 19.24
C GLU A 322 17.75 -14.76 19.96
N ASN A 323 16.58 -14.53 20.55
CA ASN A 323 15.80 -15.59 21.20
C ASN A 323 14.65 -16.02 20.30
N THR A 324 14.67 -17.29 19.90
CA THR A 324 13.70 -17.89 18.97
C THR A 324 12.88 -19.01 19.61
N ASN A 325 13.12 -19.32 20.88
CA ASN A 325 12.52 -20.46 21.59
C ASN A 325 11.74 -19.98 22.82
N ASP A 326 10.90 -18.95 22.67
CA ASP A 326 10.02 -18.44 23.71
C ASP A 326 8.65 -18.04 23.16
N GLU A 327 7.72 -17.73 24.07
CA GLU A 327 6.38 -17.25 23.73
C GLU A 327 6.43 -15.89 23.04
N GLU A 328 7.33 -14.99 23.45
CA GLU A 328 7.48 -13.67 22.82
C GLU A 328 7.86 -13.75 21.33
N TYR A 329 8.63 -14.77 20.93
CA TYR A 329 8.95 -15.02 19.52
C TYR A 329 7.77 -15.59 18.75
N VAL A 330 6.97 -16.46 19.37
CA VAL A 330 5.72 -16.97 18.79
C VAL A 330 4.75 -15.82 18.51
N ASP A 331 4.53 -14.94 19.50
CA ASP A 331 3.64 -13.78 19.37
C ASP A 331 4.13 -12.83 18.27
N PHE A 332 5.44 -12.60 18.21
CA PHE A 332 6.04 -11.75 17.18
C PHE A 332 5.88 -12.33 15.77
N CYS A 333 6.10 -13.64 15.58
CA CYS A 333 5.81 -14.31 14.32
C CYS A 333 4.34 -14.21 13.94
N ASN A 334 3.44 -14.37 14.93
CA ASN A 334 2.01 -14.27 14.72
C ASN A 334 1.57 -12.86 14.33
N HIS A 335 2.06 -11.82 15.00
CA HIS A 335 1.76 -10.43 14.64
C HIS A 335 2.19 -10.09 13.22
N ILE A 336 3.40 -10.47 12.81
CA ILE A 336 3.86 -10.25 11.43
C ILE A 336 3.03 -11.09 10.44
N GLY A 337 2.67 -12.33 10.80
CA GLY A 337 1.80 -13.17 9.98
C GLY A 337 0.42 -12.53 9.75
N VAL A 338 -0.18 -11.93 10.78
CA VAL A 338 -1.44 -11.17 10.66
C VAL A 338 -1.28 -9.96 9.73
N ILE A 339 -0.17 -9.22 9.85
CA ILE A 339 0.14 -8.10 8.96
C ILE A 339 0.24 -8.58 7.50
N PHE A 340 0.97 -9.67 7.23
CA PHE A 340 1.07 -10.25 5.90
C PHE A 340 -0.29 -10.70 5.36
N ASN A 341 -1.13 -11.35 6.19
CA ASN A 341 -2.47 -11.76 5.78
C ASN A 341 -3.36 -10.57 5.38
N LYS A 342 -3.37 -9.50 6.19
CA LYS A 342 -4.13 -8.27 5.90
C LYS A 342 -3.72 -7.63 4.58
N ASN A 343 -2.45 -7.76 4.20
CA ASN A 343 -1.89 -7.18 3.00
C ASN A 343 -1.90 -8.14 1.78
N GLY A 344 -2.54 -9.30 1.90
CA GLY A 344 -2.71 -10.29 0.82
C GLY A 344 -1.51 -11.22 0.61
N GLU A 345 -0.51 -11.16 1.49
CA GLU A 345 0.67 -12.02 1.44
C GLU A 345 0.44 -13.35 2.20
N HIS A 346 -0.61 -14.09 1.81
CA HIS A 346 -1.09 -15.28 2.53
C HIS A 346 -0.01 -16.38 2.68
N ASP A 347 0.82 -16.61 1.65
CA ASP A 347 1.90 -17.61 1.72
C ASP A 347 2.97 -17.25 2.76
N ALA A 348 3.31 -15.96 2.89
CA ALA A 348 4.27 -15.50 3.88
C ALA A 348 3.68 -15.56 5.29
N ALA A 349 2.40 -15.19 5.44
CA ALA A 349 1.66 -15.34 6.68
C ALA A 349 1.65 -16.81 7.16
N MET A 350 1.27 -17.75 6.27
CA MET A 350 1.25 -19.19 6.57
C MET A 350 2.61 -19.71 7.03
N LYS A 351 3.70 -19.30 6.38
CA LYS A 351 5.06 -19.70 6.78
C LYS A 351 5.39 -19.24 8.19
N LEU A 352 5.06 -18.00 8.55
CA LEU A 352 5.33 -17.47 9.88
C LEU A 352 4.49 -18.17 10.95
N HIS A 353 3.20 -18.38 10.71
CA HIS A 353 2.35 -19.12 11.65
C HIS A 353 2.79 -20.59 11.80
N GLN A 354 3.29 -21.23 10.73
CA GLN A 354 3.85 -22.58 10.82
C GLN A 354 5.15 -22.62 11.63
N THR A 355 6.01 -21.60 11.51
CA THR A 355 7.19 -21.42 12.36
C THR A 355 6.77 -21.27 13.82
N ALA A 356 5.81 -20.38 14.11
CA ALA A 356 5.25 -20.17 15.44
C ALA A 356 4.69 -21.48 16.04
N LEU A 357 3.93 -22.24 15.25
CA LEU A 357 3.36 -23.53 15.66
C LEU A 357 4.44 -24.56 16.01
N THR A 358 5.50 -24.64 15.21
CA THR A 358 6.64 -25.55 15.45
C THR A 358 7.32 -25.24 16.79
N ILE A 359 7.41 -23.97 17.15
CA ILE A 359 8.00 -23.52 18.43
C ILE A 359 7.05 -23.84 19.58
N CYS A 360 5.75 -23.61 19.43
CA CYS A 360 4.77 -24.03 20.43
C CYS A 360 4.87 -25.53 20.74
N GLU A 361 5.00 -26.37 19.70
CA GLU A 361 5.10 -27.83 19.83
C GLU A 361 6.40 -28.30 20.49
N SER A 362 7.51 -27.61 20.21
CA SER A 362 8.83 -28.02 20.72
C SER A 362 9.18 -27.43 22.09
N VAL A 363 8.64 -26.27 22.45
CA VAL A 363 9.04 -25.50 23.66
C VAL A 363 7.92 -25.36 24.68
N LEU A 364 6.73 -24.93 24.24
CA LEU A 364 5.66 -24.47 25.15
C LEU A 364 4.71 -25.60 25.59
N GLY A 365 4.65 -26.69 24.82
CA GLY A 365 3.85 -27.88 25.12
C GLY A 365 2.46 -27.88 24.47
N GLU A 366 1.79 -29.04 24.51
CA GLU A 366 0.59 -29.30 23.69
C GLU A 366 -0.64 -28.45 24.05
N ASN A 367 -0.79 -28.02 25.30
CA ASN A 367 -1.96 -27.27 25.79
C ASN A 367 -1.64 -25.79 26.08
N HIS A 368 -0.64 -25.20 25.41
CA HIS A 368 -0.32 -23.78 25.62
C HIS A 368 -1.30 -22.85 24.89
N SER A 369 -1.68 -21.72 25.52
CA SER A 369 -2.58 -20.72 24.93
C SER A 369 -2.06 -20.18 23.60
N ALA A 370 -0.77 -19.87 23.51
CA ALA A 370 -0.11 -19.42 22.28
C ALA A 370 -0.27 -20.41 21.10
N LYS A 371 -0.41 -21.72 21.37
CA LYS A 371 -0.70 -22.72 20.32
C LYS A 371 -2.11 -22.55 19.78
N ALA A 372 -3.09 -22.36 20.66
CA ALA A 372 -4.48 -22.11 20.26
C ALA A 372 -4.61 -20.83 19.45
N GLU A 373 -3.92 -19.77 19.88
CA GLU A 373 -3.88 -18.51 19.16
C GLU A 373 -3.26 -18.68 17.76
N THR A 374 -2.13 -19.39 17.67
CA THR A 374 -1.49 -19.70 16.37
C THR A 374 -2.41 -20.47 15.43
N TYR A 375 -3.16 -21.46 15.93
CA TYR A 375 -4.18 -22.15 15.11
C TYR A 375 -5.30 -21.21 14.66
N SER A 376 -5.71 -20.29 15.51
CA SER A 376 -6.73 -19.29 15.15
C SER A 376 -6.23 -18.39 14.02
N PHE A 377 -4.96 -17.96 14.05
CA PHE A 377 -4.38 -17.19 12.94
C PHE A 377 -4.23 -18.01 11.65
N ILE A 378 -3.85 -19.29 11.74
CA ILE A 378 -3.85 -20.18 10.56
C ILE A 378 -5.26 -20.29 9.97
N GLY A 379 -6.28 -20.47 10.82
CA GLY A 379 -7.68 -20.48 10.41
C GLY A 379 -8.10 -19.19 9.72
N LEU A 380 -7.65 -18.04 10.22
CA LEU A 380 -7.91 -16.73 9.62
C LEU A 380 -7.31 -16.61 8.22
N VAL A 381 -6.08 -17.09 8.02
CA VAL A 381 -5.43 -17.08 6.70
C VAL A 381 -6.14 -18.03 5.74
N MET A 382 -6.51 -19.24 6.18
CA MET A 382 -7.27 -20.20 5.38
C MET A 382 -8.63 -19.63 4.94
N GLY A 383 -9.37 -19.01 5.86
CA GLY A 383 -10.63 -18.34 5.55
C GLY A 383 -10.45 -17.18 4.57
N SER A 384 -9.36 -16.41 4.69
CA SER A 384 -9.02 -15.34 3.75
C SER A 384 -8.74 -15.85 2.32
N MET A 385 -8.21 -17.08 2.21
CA MET A 385 -8.00 -17.78 0.93
C MET A 385 -9.27 -18.48 0.41
N GLY A 386 -10.37 -18.48 1.19
CA GLY A 386 -11.62 -19.15 0.87
C GLY A 386 -11.68 -20.65 1.23
N ASP A 387 -10.69 -21.17 1.96
CA ASP A 387 -10.70 -22.52 2.53
C ASP A 387 -11.42 -22.51 3.89
N TYR A 388 -12.75 -22.44 3.84
CA TYR A 388 -13.59 -22.35 5.03
C TYR A 388 -13.62 -23.66 5.81
N GLU A 389 -13.58 -24.82 5.16
CA GLU A 389 -13.49 -26.11 5.83
C GLU A 389 -12.16 -26.28 6.58
N GLY A 390 -11.03 -25.88 5.97
CA GLY A 390 -9.73 -25.87 6.63
C GLY A 390 -9.68 -24.88 7.80
N ALA A 391 -10.26 -23.69 7.63
CA ALA A 391 -10.38 -22.70 8.68
C ALA A 391 -11.16 -23.23 9.89
N LEU A 392 -12.33 -23.84 9.65
CA LEU A 392 -13.16 -24.43 10.68
C LEU A 392 -12.40 -25.49 11.48
N ALA A 393 -11.69 -26.41 10.80
CA ALA A 393 -10.89 -27.44 11.47
C ALA A 393 -9.82 -26.83 12.39
N LYS A 394 -9.16 -25.75 11.97
CA LYS A 394 -8.14 -25.06 12.78
C LYS A 394 -8.73 -24.32 13.97
N TYR A 395 -9.91 -23.70 13.81
CA TYR A 395 -10.61 -23.11 14.94
C TYR A 395 -11.12 -24.16 15.93
N GLU A 396 -11.52 -25.35 15.48
CA GLU A 396 -11.89 -26.46 16.37
C GLU A 396 -10.67 -26.98 17.16
N GLU A 397 -9.49 -27.09 16.54
CA GLU A 397 -8.23 -27.40 17.22
C GLU A 397 -7.88 -26.34 18.27
N SER A 398 -8.00 -25.06 17.92
CA SER A 398 -7.83 -23.93 18.85
C SER A 398 -8.81 -24.01 20.03
N LEU A 399 -10.09 -24.29 19.75
CA LEU A 399 -11.14 -24.38 20.75
C LEU A 399 -10.86 -25.50 21.75
N ALA A 400 -10.42 -26.66 21.26
CA ALA A 400 -10.08 -27.80 22.11
C ALA A 400 -8.97 -27.46 23.11
N ILE A 401 -7.94 -26.74 22.67
CA ILE A 401 -6.83 -26.28 23.54
C ILE A 401 -7.33 -25.21 24.53
N ASN A 402 -8.08 -24.21 24.07
CA ASN A 402 -8.60 -23.16 24.96
C ASN A 402 -9.53 -23.74 26.05
N LEU A 403 -10.37 -24.72 25.70
CA LEU A 403 -11.22 -25.42 26.65
C LEU A 403 -10.42 -26.23 27.68
N SER A 404 -9.34 -26.90 27.27
CA SER A 404 -8.51 -27.73 28.15
C SER A 404 -7.61 -26.89 29.07
N ALA A 405 -7.02 -25.81 28.55
CA ALA A 405 -6.02 -25.00 29.24
C ALA A 405 -6.62 -23.89 30.11
N LEU A 406 -7.66 -23.21 29.60
CA LEU A 406 -8.21 -22.00 30.20
C LEU A 406 -9.61 -22.21 30.80
N GLY A 407 -10.31 -23.26 30.36
CA GLY A 407 -11.64 -23.63 30.80
C GLY A 407 -12.77 -22.91 30.05
N LYS A 408 -13.96 -23.48 30.12
CA LYS A 408 -15.13 -23.11 29.30
C LYS A 408 -15.64 -21.67 29.39
N ASN A 409 -15.28 -20.92 30.44
CA ASN A 409 -15.75 -19.56 30.66
C ASN A 409 -14.66 -18.51 30.34
N HIS A 410 -13.53 -18.91 29.77
CA HIS A 410 -12.46 -17.96 29.45
C HIS A 410 -12.80 -17.13 28.19
N PRO A 411 -12.50 -15.81 28.14
CA PRO A 411 -12.74 -14.98 26.96
C PRO A 411 -12.15 -15.52 25.65
N SER A 412 -10.97 -16.16 25.70
CA SER A 412 -10.37 -16.81 24.51
C SER A 412 -11.25 -17.90 23.90
N VAL A 413 -12.03 -18.63 24.72
CA VAL A 413 -13.02 -19.59 24.21
C VAL A 413 -14.15 -18.88 23.48
N ALA A 414 -14.60 -17.72 23.98
CA ALA A 414 -15.59 -16.90 23.30
C ALA A 414 -15.08 -16.36 21.96
N ASN A 415 -13.81 -15.95 21.91
CA ASN A 415 -13.17 -15.52 20.66
C ASN A 415 -13.16 -16.64 19.62
N THR A 416 -12.75 -17.86 20.00
CA THR A 416 -12.78 -19.00 19.08
C THR A 416 -14.20 -19.34 18.63
N TYR A 417 -15.21 -19.24 19.49
CA TYR A 417 -16.61 -19.40 19.07
C TYR A 417 -17.07 -18.32 18.10
N ASN A 418 -16.63 -17.06 18.27
CA ASN A 418 -16.91 -16.00 17.29
C ASN A 418 -16.27 -16.32 15.94
N ASP A 419 -15.03 -16.84 15.91
CA ASP A 419 -14.33 -17.19 14.68
C ASP A 419 -15.02 -18.37 13.95
N ILE A 420 -15.41 -19.41 14.70
CA ILE A 420 -16.22 -20.52 14.17
C ILE A 420 -17.55 -20.00 13.62
N GLY A 421 -18.25 -19.14 14.39
CA GLY A 421 -19.51 -18.55 13.96
C GLY A 421 -19.39 -17.76 12.66
N PHE A 422 -18.27 -17.05 12.49
CA PHE A 422 -17.97 -16.32 11.26
C PHE A 422 -17.83 -17.27 10.07
N VAL A 423 -17.01 -18.31 10.19
CA VAL A 423 -16.81 -19.29 9.12
C VAL A 423 -18.11 -20.02 8.76
N LEU A 424 -18.89 -20.43 9.76
CA LEU A 424 -20.21 -21.07 9.52
C LEU A 424 -21.15 -20.14 8.76
N SER A 425 -21.15 -18.85 9.08
CA SER A 425 -21.96 -17.86 8.36
C SER A 425 -21.52 -17.70 6.90
N GLU A 426 -20.21 -17.69 6.63
CA GLU A 426 -19.66 -17.63 5.26
C GLU A 426 -19.99 -18.90 4.46
N MET A 427 -20.05 -20.06 5.12
CA MET A 427 -20.50 -21.33 4.53
C MET A 427 -22.02 -21.40 4.33
N GLY A 428 -22.79 -20.42 4.83
CA GLY A 428 -24.25 -20.36 4.74
C GLY A 428 -24.99 -21.13 5.85
N ASP A 429 -24.28 -21.69 6.84
CA ASP A 429 -24.89 -22.27 8.04
C ASP A 429 -25.19 -21.17 9.08
N HIS A 430 -26.22 -20.39 8.81
CA HIS A 430 -26.62 -19.27 9.66
C HIS A 430 -27.16 -19.72 11.03
N GLU A 431 -27.80 -20.89 11.11
CA GLU A 431 -28.29 -21.44 12.39
C GLU A 431 -27.12 -21.88 13.27
N GLY A 432 -26.13 -22.59 12.70
CA GLY A 432 -24.89 -22.95 13.40
C GLY A 432 -24.09 -21.72 13.84
N ALA A 433 -23.98 -20.72 12.97
CA ALA A 433 -23.33 -19.45 13.29
C ALA A 433 -23.99 -18.73 14.47
N LEU A 434 -25.32 -18.63 14.46
CA LEU A 434 -26.10 -18.02 15.53
C LEU A 434 -25.84 -18.73 16.87
N ALA A 435 -25.88 -20.06 16.87
CA ALA A 435 -25.61 -20.85 18.08
C ALA A 435 -24.21 -20.58 18.66
N LYS A 436 -23.18 -20.47 17.80
CA LYS A 436 -21.82 -20.17 18.25
C LYS A 436 -21.66 -18.74 18.77
N TYR A 437 -22.30 -17.77 18.14
CA TYR A 437 -22.29 -16.40 18.65
C TYR A 437 -23.05 -16.26 19.98
N GLU A 438 -24.11 -17.04 20.21
CA GLU A 438 -24.80 -17.08 21.50
C GLU A 438 -23.96 -17.74 22.61
N GLU A 439 -23.22 -18.81 22.28
CA GLU A 439 -22.23 -19.42 23.19
C GLU A 439 -21.14 -18.39 23.58
N ALA A 440 -20.58 -17.68 22.60
CA ALA A 440 -19.61 -16.61 22.83
C ALA A 440 -20.17 -15.47 23.69
N LEU A 441 -21.40 -15.02 23.39
CA LEU A 441 -22.09 -13.98 24.16
C LEU A 441 -22.27 -14.39 25.62
N ALA A 442 -22.70 -15.62 25.89
CA ALA A 442 -22.91 -16.13 27.24
C ALA A 442 -21.60 -16.12 28.05
N ILE A 443 -20.49 -16.53 27.42
CA ILE A 443 -19.16 -16.51 28.05
C ILE A 443 -18.73 -15.07 28.33
N ASN A 444 -18.78 -14.18 27.34
CA ASN A 444 -18.36 -12.78 27.51
C ASN A 444 -19.19 -12.03 28.56
N LEU A 445 -20.50 -12.28 28.62
CA LEU A 445 -21.37 -11.75 29.68
C LEU A 445 -20.93 -12.20 31.07
N SER A 446 -20.56 -13.48 31.20
CA SER A 446 -20.14 -14.06 32.48
C SER A 446 -18.74 -13.64 32.93
N ALA A 447 -17.80 -13.53 31.99
CA ALA A 447 -16.38 -13.31 32.27
C ALA A 447 -16.00 -11.83 32.34
N LEU A 448 -16.57 -11.01 31.46
CA LEU A 448 -16.17 -9.61 31.25
C LEU A 448 -17.23 -8.60 31.71
N GLY A 449 -18.48 -9.08 31.86
CA GLY A 449 -19.61 -8.27 32.29
C GLY A 449 -20.33 -7.55 31.15
N LYS A 450 -21.59 -7.18 31.40
CA LYS A 450 -22.56 -6.71 30.39
C LYS A 450 -22.18 -5.46 29.58
N ASN A 451 -21.22 -4.68 30.04
CA ASN A 451 -20.82 -3.42 29.41
C ASN A 451 -19.44 -3.52 28.71
N HIS A 452 -18.86 -4.71 28.60
CA HIS A 452 -17.57 -4.89 27.95
C HIS A 452 -17.71 -4.79 26.41
N PRO A 453 -16.74 -4.17 25.70
CA PRO A 453 -16.75 -4.11 24.23
C PRO A 453 -16.94 -5.47 23.54
N ASP A 454 -16.36 -6.55 24.06
CA ASP A 454 -16.51 -7.90 23.48
C ASP A 454 -17.95 -8.43 23.57
N VAL A 455 -18.73 -8.01 24.57
CA VAL A 455 -20.18 -8.30 24.62
C VAL A 455 -20.90 -7.56 23.49
N ALA A 456 -20.49 -6.32 23.19
CA ALA A 456 -21.03 -5.59 22.05
C ALA A 456 -20.65 -6.25 20.72
N ALA A 457 -19.43 -6.78 20.59
CA ALA A 457 -19.01 -7.53 19.41
C ALA A 457 -19.88 -8.77 19.18
N SER A 458 -20.12 -9.58 20.23
CA SER A 458 -21.03 -10.74 20.14
C SER A 458 -22.46 -10.34 19.74
N TYR A 459 -23.03 -9.28 20.33
CA TYR A 459 -24.35 -8.77 19.93
C TYR A 459 -24.38 -8.30 18.47
N ASN A 460 -23.32 -7.63 18.01
CA ASN A 460 -23.21 -7.17 16.63
C ASN A 460 -23.15 -8.34 15.65
N ASN A 461 -22.41 -9.41 15.98
CA ASN A 461 -22.31 -10.62 15.15
C ASN A 461 -23.66 -11.35 15.05
N ILE A 462 -24.36 -11.51 16.19
CA ILE A 462 -25.73 -12.05 16.21
C ILE A 462 -26.65 -11.20 15.33
N GLY A 463 -26.61 -9.87 15.47
CA GLY A 463 -27.42 -8.96 14.66
C GLY A 463 -27.13 -9.09 13.15
N GLY A 464 -25.84 -9.30 12.79
CA GLY A 464 -25.42 -9.54 11.41
C GLY A 464 -26.03 -10.82 10.82
N VAL A 465 -25.98 -11.93 11.56
CA VAL A 465 -26.55 -13.22 11.11
C VAL A 465 -28.07 -13.16 11.00
N LEU A 466 -28.75 -12.61 12.02
CA LEU A 466 -30.21 -12.44 12.01
C LEU A 466 -30.66 -11.60 10.80
N ARG A 467 -29.91 -10.55 10.46
CA ARG A 467 -30.17 -9.75 9.25
C ARG A 467 -30.05 -10.59 7.99
N THR A 468 -29.03 -11.43 7.87
CA THR A 468 -28.83 -12.32 6.71
C THR A 468 -29.97 -13.35 6.60
N MET A 469 -30.51 -13.81 7.73
CA MET A 469 -31.69 -14.69 7.79
C MET A 469 -33.01 -13.96 7.48
N GLY A 470 -33.01 -12.63 7.39
CA GLY A 470 -34.20 -11.81 7.17
C GLY A 470 -34.98 -11.48 8.44
N GLU A 471 -34.46 -11.78 9.63
CA GLU A 471 -35.05 -11.47 10.93
C GLU A 471 -34.67 -10.06 11.38
N TYR A 472 -35.22 -9.06 10.69
CA TYR A 472 -34.75 -7.68 10.83
C TYR A 472 -35.04 -7.04 12.19
N GLU A 473 -36.19 -7.33 12.83
CA GLU A 473 -36.49 -6.81 14.16
C GLU A 473 -35.53 -7.36 15.23
N GLY A 474 -35.21 -8.65 15.13
CA GLY A 474 -34.22 -9.30 16.00
C GLY A 474 -32.83 -8.72 15.77
N ALA A 475 -32.44 -8.54 14.50
CA ALA A 475 -31.18 -7.91 14.13
C ALA A 475 -31.05 -6.50 14.71
N LEU A 476 -32.08 -5.66 14.53
CA LEU A 476 -32.11 -4.28 15.01
C LEU A 476 -31.92 -4.24 16.53
N SER A 477 -32.69 -5.05 17.27
CA SER A 477 -32.61 -5.11 18.74
C SER A 477 -31.20 -5.47 19.22
N LYS A 478 -30.54 -6.45 18.58
CA LYS A 478 -29.20 -6.88 18.96
C LYS A 478 -28.14 -5.83 18.60
N THR A 479 -28.22 -5.21 17.43
CA THR A 479 -27.28 -4.15 17.05
C THR A 479 -27.46 -2.88 17.90
N GLU A 480 -28.68 -2.54 18.34
CA GLU A 480 -28.92 -1.45 19.28
C GLU A 480 -28.32 -1.74 20.67
N GLN A 481 -28.39 -2.99 21.15
CA GLN A 481 -27.70 -3.40 22.37
C GLN A 481 -26.18 -3.24 22.25
N ALA A 482 -25.59 -3.63 21.11
CA ALA A 482 -24.18 -3.42 20.84
C ALA A 482 -23.81 -1.92 20.82
N LEU A 483 -24.62 -1.09 20.16
CA LEU A 483 -24.44 0.36 20.11
C LEU A 483 -24.46 0.97 21.53
N ALA A 484 -25.44 0.59 22.35
CA ALA A 484 -25.56 1.10 23.72
C ALA A 484 -24.32 0.79 24.56
N ILE A 485 -23.78 -0.43 24.43
CA ILE A 485 -22.55 -0.83 25.14
C ILE A 485 -21.34 -0.03 24.62
N ARG A 486 -21.16 0.09 23.29
CA ARG A 486 -20.04 0.83 22.68
C ARG A 486 -20.08 2.32 23.06
N LEU A 487 -21.25 2.94 23.09
CA LEU A 487 -21.43 4.31 23.55
C LEU A 487 -20.98 4.49 25.01
N LEU A 488 -21.27 3.53 25.88
CA LEU A 488 -20.89 3.56 27.30
C LEU A 488 -19.40 3.27 27.51
N ALA A 489 -18.84 2.28 26.80
CA ALA A 489 -17.49 1.78 27.04
C ALA A 489 -16.41 2.59 26.29
N LEU A 490 -16.69 3.02 25.06
CA LEU A 490 -15.71 3.61 24.13
C LEU A 490 -15.97 5.10 23.88
N GLY A 491 -17.18 5.57 24.17
CA GLY A 491 -17.60 6.95 23.95
C GLY A 491 -18.13 7.21 22.53
N LYS A 492 -18.85 8.33 22.39
CA LYS A 492 -19.66 8.66 21.20
C LYS A 492 -18.89 8.85 19.88
N ASN A 493 -17.59 9.12 19.96
CA ASN A 493 -16.76 9.41 18.79
C ASN A 493 -15.85 8.22 18.43
N HIS A 494 -16.11 7.02 18.95
CA HIS A 494 -15.31 5.84 18.62
C HIS A 494 -15.72 5.26 17.25
N PRO A 495 -14.79 4.78 16.41
CA PRO A 495 -15.11 4.13 15.13
C PRO A 495 -16.15 3.00 15.23
N ASP A 496 -16.08 2.17 16.28
CA ASP A 496 -17.06 1.11 16.52
C ASP A 496 -18.51 1.61 16.73
N VAL A 497 -18.69 2.83 17.23
CA VAL A 497 -20.00 3.47 17.33
C VAL A 497 -20.52 3.80 15.93
N ALA A 498 -19.65 4.32 15.05
CA ALA A 498 -20.00 4.56 13.65
C ALA A 498 -20.36 3.26 12.92
N ASN A 499 -19.60 2.18 13.15
CA ASN A 499 -19.91 0.86 12.59
C ASN A 499 -21.27 0.34 13.06
N SER A 500 -21.63 0.58 14.32
CA SER A 500 -22.94 0.21 14.86
C SER A 500 -24.07 1.00 14.17
N TYR A 501 -23.90 2.31 13.97
CA TYR A 501 -24.87 3.12 13.24
C TYR A 501 -25.01 2.70 11.77
N ASN A 502 -23.90 2.39 11.10
CA ASN A 502 -23.93 1.82 9.75
C ASN A 502 -24.73 0.51 9.70
N ASN A 503 -24.49 -0.41 10.64
CA ASN A 503 -25.22 -1.68 10.68
C ASN A 503 -26.72 -1.48 10.93
N ILE A 504 -27.10 -0.59 11.85
CA ILE A 504 -28.50 -0.20 12.08
C ILE A 504 -29.09 0.39 10.80
N GLY A 505 -28.37 1.28 10.11
CA GLY A 505 -28.82 1.86 8.86
C GLY A 505 -29.12 0.82 7.78
N VAL A 506 -28.28 -0.22 7.67
CA VAL A 506 -28.53 -1.34 6.73
C VAL A 506 -29.79 -2.11 7.13
N ILE A 507 -29.97 -2.38 8.42
CA ILE A 507 -31.15 -3.12 8.92
C ILE A 507 -32.44 -2.31 8.65
N LEU A 508 -32.46 -1.02 8.99
CA LEU A 508 -33.60 -0.13 8.75
C LEU A 508 -33.95 -0.04 7.27
N ARG A 509 -32.94 0.08 6.39
CA ARG A 509 -33.13 0.06 4.94
C ARG A 509 -33.79 -1.25 4.49
N ASN A 510 -33.34 -2.41 4.99
CA ASN A 510 -33.92 -3.70 4.66
C ASN A 510 -35.37 -3.85 5.16
N MET A 511 -35.72 -3.18 6.25
CA MET A 511 -37.10 -3.06 6.75
C MET A 511 -37.96 -2.06 5.94
N GLY A 512 -37.34 -1.28 5.05
CA GLY A 512 -38.00 -0.25 4.26
C GLY A 512 -38.06 1.13 4.90
N ASP A 513 -37.49 1.32 6.10
CA ASP A 513 -37.34 2.63 6.76
C ASP A 513 -36.11 3.36 6.22
N LYS A 514 -36.30 4.01 5.07
CA LYS A 514 -35.24 4.71 4.34
C LYS A 514 -34.80 5.98 5.06
N GLU A 515 -35.74 6.72 5.63
CA GLU A 515 -35.46 7.95 6.38
C GLU A 515 -34.66 7.65 7.66
N GLY A 516 -35.04 6.60 8.39
CA GLY A 516 -34.28 6.12 9.55
C GLY A 516 -32.88 5.63 9.16
N ALA A 517 -32.76 4.88 8.05
CA ALA A 517 -31.47 4.45 7.53
C ALA A 517 -30.56 5.63 7.16
N PHE A 518 -31.09 6.63 6.45
CA PHE A 518 -30.37 7.84 6.09
C PHE A 518 -29.83 8.57 7.33
N SER A 519 -30.69 8.78 8.35
CA SER A 519 -30.28 9.42 9.60
C SER A 519 -29.13 8.68 10.29
N LYS A 520 -29.18 7.34 10.31
CA LYS A 520 -28.13 6.53 10.95
C LYS A 520 -26.82 6.55 10.18
N TYR A 521 -26.88 6.55 8.85
CA TYR A 521 -25.68 6.72 8.03
C TYR A 521 -25.05 8.11 8.19
N GLU A 522 -25.85 9.18 8.35
CA GLU A 522 -25.31 10.52 8.63
C GLU A 522 -24.62 10.58 10.00
N GLU A 523 -25.18 9.93 11.04
CA GLU A 523 -24.53 9.80 12.34
C GLU A 523 -23.18 9.06 12.25
N ALA A 524 -23.13 7.95 11.49
CA ALA A 524 -21.89 7.21 11.24
C ALA A 524 -20.85 8.06 10.50
N LEU A 525 -21.28 8.75 9.43
CA LEU A 525 -20.42 9.58 8.61
C LEU A 525 -19.79 10.71 9.41
N ALA A 526 -20.56 11.39 10.27
CA ALA A 526 -20.07 12.48 11.09
C ALA A 526 -18.94 12.03 12.02
N ILE A 527 -19.05 10.84 12.61
CA ILE A 527 -18.00 10.25 13.45
C ILE A 527 -16.78 9.92 12.59
N GLN A 528 -16.94 9.18 11.50
CA GLN A 528 -15.83 8.73 10.65
C GLN A 528 -15.06 9.90 10.02
N GLU A 529 -15.74 10.93 9.51
CA GLU A 529 -15.08 12.12 8.98
C GLU A 529 -14.26 12.86 10.06
N SER A 530 -14.74 12.86 11.30
CA SER A 530 -14.05 13.53 12.41
C SER A 530 -12.84 12.76 12.95
N VAL A 531 -12.87 11.43 12.92
CA VAL A 531 -11.84 10.56 13.51
C VAL A 531 -10.82 10.12 12.47
N LEU A 532 -11.29 9.65 11.32
CA LEU A 532 -10.47 9.02 10.28
C LEU A 532 -10.12 10.00 9.15
N GLY A 533 -10.87 11.09 9.05
CA GLY A 533 -10.75 12.07 7.97
C GLY A 533 -11.55 11.69 6.73
N LYS A 534 -11.82 12.71 5.90
CA LYS A 534 -12.75 12.61 4.74
C LYS A 534 -12.30 11.69 3.61
N HIS A 535 -11.04 11.27 3.61
CA HIS A 535 -10.46 10.46 2.55
C HIS A 535 -10.23 9.00 2.95
N HIS A 536 -10.72 8.59 4.12
CA HIS A 536 -10.57 7.22 4.60
C HIS A 536 -11.50 6.24 3.84
N PRO A 537 -11.07 5.00 3.53
CA PRO A 537 -11.90 4.01 2.85
C PRO A 537 -13.26 3.75 3.51
N GLU A 538 -13.32 3.73 4.85
CA GLU A 538 -14.58 3.57 5.58
C GLU A 538 -15.59 4.69 5.31
N VAL A 539 -15.12 5.94 5.14
CA VAL A 539 -15.97 7.08 4.77
C VAL A 539 -16.58 6.85 3.38
N ALA A 540 -15.82 6.25 2.45
CA ALA A 540 -16.33 5.91 1.13
C ALA A 540 -17.42 4.83 1.16
N ALA A 541 -17.32 3.86 2.07
CA ALA A 541 -18.36 2.86 2.28
C ALA A 541 -19.66 3.51 2.79
N THR A 542 -19.57 4.42 3.76
CA THR A 542 -20.72 5.16 4.28
C THR A 542 -21.33 6.08 3.22
N TYR A 543 -20.54 6.80 2.43
CA TYR A 543 -21.06 7.58 1.30
C TYR A 543 -21.80 6.72 0.28
N ASN A 544 -21.29 5.51 0.00
CA ASN A 544 -21.99 4.58 -0.89
C ASN A 544 -23.36 4.16 -0.30
N ASN A 545 -23.43 3.88 1.00
CA ASN A 545 -24.69 3.53 1.67
C ASN A 545 -25.70 4.68 1.70
N ILE A 546 -25.24 5.92 1.95
CA ILE A 546 -26.07 7.12 1.85
C ILE A 546 -26.57 7.29 0.40
N GLY A 547 -25.69 7.10 -0.59
CA GLY A 547 -26.05 7.17 -2.00
C GLY A 547 -27.14 6.17 -2.38
N LEU A 548 -27.07 4.94 -1.86
CA LEU A 548 -28.09 3.90 -2.06
C LEU A 548 -29.44 4.33 -1.50
N VAL A 549 -29.48 4.83 -0.27
CA VAL A 549 -30.74 5.27 0.35
C VAL A 549 -31.33 6.49 -0.36
N LEU A 550 -30.49 7.46 -0.75
CA LEU A 550 -30.96 8.63 -1.50
C LEU A 550 -31.57 8.24 -2.86
N ASP A 551 -30.95 7.30 -3.58
CA ASP A 551 -31.51 6.75 -4.83
C ASP A 551 -32.86 6.06 -4.57
N GLU A 552 -32.96 5.32 -3.47
CA GLU A 552 -34.21 4.64 -3.09
C GLU A 552 -35.34 5.58 -2.69
N ILE A 553 -35.03 6.73 -2.08
CA ILE A 553 -35.96 7.82 -1.74
C ILE A 553 -36.33 8.63 -3.01
N GLY A 554 -35.46 8.65 -4.01
CA GLY A 554 -35.65 9.38 -5.27
C GLY A 554 -34.88 10.69 -5.36
N ASP A 555 -34.01 11.00 -4.40
CA ASP A 555 -33.04 12.08 -4.50
C ASP A 555 -31.81 11.64 -5.33
N TYR A 556 -32.00 11.60 -6.65
CA TYR A 556 -30.98 11.16 -7.58
C TYR A 556 -29.77 12.10 -7.63
N GLU A 557 -29.97 13.41 -7.41
CA GLU A 557 -28.88 14.38 -7.40
C GLU A 557 -27.97 14.19 -6.18
N GLY A 558 -28.58 14.04 -5.00
CA GLY A 558 -27.88 13.70 -3.76
C GLY A 558 -27.15 12.36 -3.86
N ALA A 559 -27.83 11.32 -4.39
CA ALA A 559 -27.23 10.01 -4.60
C ALA A 559 -26.00 10.08 -5.52
N LEU A 560 -26.12 10.78 -6.64
CA LEU A 560 -25.02 10.97 -7.59
C LEU A 560 -23.83 11.70 -6.97
N ALA A 561 -24.07 12.69 -6.12
CA ALA A 561 -23.02 13.39 -5.39
C ALA A 561 -22.27 12.43 -4.45
N LYS A 562 -22.99 11.68 -3.61
CA LYS A 562 -22.38 10.75 -2.65
C LYS A 562 -21.63 9.61 -3.33
N TYR A 563 -22.14 9.06 -4.43
CA TYR A 563 -21.39 8.07 -5.20
C TYR A 563 -20.13 8.63 -5.86
N LYS A 564 -20.11 9.90 -6.26
CA LYS A 564 -18.89 10.55 -6.78
C LYS A 564 -17.86 10.77 -5.68
N ASP A 565 -18.29 11.14 -4.47
CA ASP A 565 -17.40 11.27 -3.31
C ASP A 565 -16.78 9.92 -2.96
N ALA A 566 -17.59 8.85 -2.88
CA ALA A 566 -17.11 7.49 -2.69
C ALA A 566 -16.14 7.03 -3.80
N LEU A 567 -16.46 7.33 -5.06
CA LEU A 567 -15.61 7.01 -6.22
C LEU A 567 -14.25 7.71 -6.10
N ALA A 568 -14.22 9.00 -5.75
CA ALA A 568 -12.98 9.76 -5.64
C ALA A 568 -12.06 9.18 -4.56
N ILE A 569 -12.63 8.79 -3.42
CA ILE A 569 -11.87 8.15 -2.33
C ILE A 569 -11.35 6.78 -2.78
N LYS A 570 -12.21 5.91 -3.34
CA LYS A 570 -11.81 4.57 -3.77
C LYS A 570 -10.82 4.58 -4.92
N GLU A 571 -10.97 5.47 -5.90
CA GLU A 571 -9.96 5.66 -6.95
C GLU A 571 -8.64 6.12 -6.35
N SER A 572 -8.69 7.00 -5.34
CA SER A 572 -7.51 7.49 -4.63
C SER A 572 -6.79 6.39 -3.85
N ALA A 573 -7.56 5.52 -3.18
CA ALA A 573 -7.11 4.55 -2.17
C ALA A 573 -6.96 3.09 -2.65
N LEU A 574 -7.47 2.75 -3.84
CA LEU A 574 -7.39 1.37 -4.37
C LEU A 574 -6.86 1.31 -5.80
N GLY A 575 -6.76 2.46 -6.48
CA GLY A 575 -6.46 2.51 -7.92
C GLY A 575 -7.72 2.49 -8.78
N LYS A 576 -7.59 2.92 -10.05
CA LYS A 576 -8.74 3.06 -10.96
C LYS A 576 -9.29 1.72 -11.44
N ASP A 577 -8.46 0.69 -11.40
CA ASP A 577 -8.77 -0.64 -11.89
C ASP A 577 -9.23 -1.59 -10.77
N HIS A 578 -9.51 -1.08 -9.57
CA HIS A 578 -9.99 -1.91 -8.47
C HIS A 578 -11.49 -2.28 -8.63
N PRO A 579 -11.91 -3.50 -8.27
CA PRO A 579 -13.33 -3.91 -8.32
C PRO A 579 -14.28 -2.96 -7.60
N ASP A 580 -13.88 -2.40 -6.46
CA ASP A 580 -14.71 -1.43 -5.71
C ASP A 580 -14.96 -0.12 -6.46
N VAL A 581 -14.01 0.31 -7.30
CA VAL A 581 -14.19 1.45 -8.20
C VAL A 581 -15.20 1.11 -9.29
N ALA A 582 -15.17 -0.13 -9.79
CA ALA A 582 -16.17 -0.63 -10.72
C ALA A 582 -17.58 -0.65 -10.12
N THR A 583 -17.71 -0.99 -8.83
CA THR A 583 -18.98 -0.92 -8.10
C THR A 583 -19.51 0.51 -8.03
N CYS A 584 -18.66 1.51 -7.76
CA CYS A 584 -19.07 2.91 -7.81
C CYS A 584 -19.52 3.35 -9.20
N TYR A 585 -18.82 2.94 -10.26
CA TYR A 585 -19.26 3.21 -11.63
C TYR A 585 -20.61 2.56 -11.94
N ASN A 586 -20.86 1.35 -11.45
CA ASN A 586 -22.15 0.69 -11.60
C ASN A 586 -23.27 1.47 -10.89
N ASN A 587 -23.04 1.92 -9.66
CA ASN A 587 -24.05 2.67 -8.89
C ASN A 587 -24.34 4.04 -9.52
N ILE A 588 -23.30 4.76 -9.97
CA ILE A 588 -23.47 6.01 -10.74
C ILE A 588 -24.26 5.76 -12.04
N GLY A 589 -23.98 4.64 -12.73
CA GLY A 589 -24.73 4.25 -13.92
C GLY A 589 -26.21 4.02 -13.63
N SER A 590 -26.53 3.40 -12.49
CA SER A 590 -27.91 3.16 -12.04
C SER A 590 -28.67 4.46 -11.81
N VAL A 591 -28.08 5.39 -11.06
CA VAL A 591 -28.69 6.70 -10.82
C VAL A 591 -28.86 7.49 -12.11
N MET A 592 -27.84 7.50 -12.99
CA MET A 592 -27.95 8.17 -14.29
C MET A 592 -29.08 7.58 -15.16
N LYS A 593 -29.29 6.25 -15.12
CA LYS A 593 -30.43 5.61 -15.79
C LYS A 593 -31.75 6.09 -15.18
N ALA A 594 -31.85 6.16 -13.85
CA ALA A 594 -33.05 6.62 -13.15
C ALA A 594 -33.39 8.09 -13.50
N MET A 595 -32.38 8.93 -13.69
CA MET A 595 -32.52 10.31 -14.18
C MET A 595 -32.85 10.42 -15.68
N GLY A 596 -32.91 9.31 -16.42
CA GLY A 596 -33.13 9.29 -17.86
C GLY A 596 -31.89 9.61 -18.72
N ASN A 597 -30.71 9.77 -18.13
CA ASN A 597 -29.45 9.95 -18.84
C ASN A 597 -28.86 8.59 -19.27
N TYR A 598 -29.53 7.95 -20.24
CA TYR A 598 -29.12 6.63 -20.75
C TYR A 598 -27.71 6.60 -21.37
N PRO A 599 -27.26 7.59 -22.16
CA PRO A 599 -25.89 7.61 -22.69
C PRO A 599 -24.83 7.68 -21.58
N GLY A 600 -25.08 8.49 -20.54
CA GLY A 600 -24.21 8.58 -19.37
C GLY A 600 -24.15 7.27 -18.58
N ALA A 601 -25.32 6.66 -18.32
CA ALA A 601 -25.41 5.35 -17.67
C ALA A 601 -24.63 4.27 -18.42
N LEU A 602 -24.83 4.17 -19.74
CA LEU A 602 -24.14 3.20 -20.58
C LEU A 602 -22.61 3.41 -20.56
N SER A 603 -22.14 4.65 -20.56
CA SER A 603 -20.71 4.96 -20.42
C SER A 603 -20.15 4.44 -19.10
N LYS A 604 -20.85 4.67 -17.99
CA LYS A 604 -20.42 4.27 -16.64
C LYS A 604 -20.45 2.75 -16.46
N TYR A 605 -21.49 2.07 -16.94
CA TYR A 605 -21.53 0.61 -16.94
C TYR A 605 -20.42 -0.02 -17.78
N LYS A 606 -20.05 0.58 -18.92
CA LYS A 606 -18.90 0.10 -19.71
C LYS A 606 -17.57 0.25 -18.97
N GLN A 607 -17.38 1.34 -18.21
CA GLN A 607 -16.21 1.52 -17.35
C GLN A 607 -16.15 0.43 -16.26
N SER A 608 -17.27 0.19 -15.57
CA SER A 608 -17.40 -0.89 -14.58
C SER A 608 -17.09 -2.27 -15.18
N LEU A 609 -17.68 -2.58 -16.35
CA LEU A 609 -17.49 -3.85 -17.05
C LEU A 609 -16.02 -4.07 -17.43
N ALA A 610 -15.34 -3.05 -17.96
CA ALA A 610 -13.95 -3.16 -18.36
C ALA A 610 -13.04 -3.53 -17.17
N ILE A 611 -13.27 -2.92 -16.01
CA ILE A 611 -12.52 -3.21 -14.79
C ILE A 611 -12.81 -4.63 -14.32
N LEU A 612 -14.08 -5.00 -14.14
CA LEU A 612 -14.44 -6.31 -13.59
C LEU A 612 -14.00 -7.47 -14.49
N VAL A 613 -14.10 -7.32 -15.81
CA VAL A 613 -13.62 -8.33 -16.77
C VAL A 613 -12.10 -8.48 -16.70
N CYS A 614 -11.37 -7.39 -16.51
CA CYS A 614 -9.92 -7.41 -16.40
C CYS A 614 -9.45 -8.08 -15.10
N VAL A 615 -10.10 -7.80 -13.97
CA VAL A 615 -9.65 -8.25 -12.65
C VAL A 615 -10.23 -9.60 -12.25
N LEU A 616 -11.53 -9.80 -12.41
CA LEU A 616 -12.24 -10.99 -11.91
C LEU A 616 -12.52 -12.02 -13.01
N GLY A 617 -12.24 -11.66 -14.27
CA GLY A 617 -12.51 -12.50 -15.43
C GLY A 617 -13.96 -12.44 -15.90
N LYS A 618 -14.18 -12.93 -17.12
CA LYS A 618 -15.45 -12.79 -17.87
C LYS A 618 -16.63 -13.56 -17.27
N ASN A 619 -16.38 -14.55 -16.42
CA ASN A 619 -17.40 -15.44 -15.85
C ASN A 619 -17.78 -15.08 -14.41
N HIS A 620 -17.30 -13.95 -13.89
CA HIS A 620 -17.60 -13.54 -12.52
C HIS A 620 -19.06 -13.06 -12.38
N PRO A 621 -19.77 -13.37 -11.27
CA PRO A 621 -21.15 -12.92 -11.05
C PRO A 621 -21.36 -11.41 -11.18
N LEU A 622 -20.42 -10.60 -10.71
CA LEU A 622 -20.49 -9.14 -10.84
C LEU A 622 -20.48 -8.68 -12.32
N VAL A 623 -19.76 -9.38 -13.20
CA VAL A 623 -19.77 -9.11 -14.64
C VAL A 623 -21.16 -9.37 -15.22
N ALA A 624 -21.84 -10.42 -14.77
CA ALA A 624 -23.21 -10.72 -15.18
C ALA A 624 -24.18 -9.58 -14.77
N SER A 625 -24.05 -9.05 -13.56
CA SER A 625 -24.88 -7.93 -13.08
C SER A 625 -24.69 -6.66 -13.91
N VAL A 626 -23.46 -6.35 -14.33
CA VAL A 626 -23.21 -5.21 -15.22
C VAL A 626 -23.79 -5.46 -16.62
N TYR A 627 -23.73 -6.68 -17.14
CA TYR A 627 -24.38 -7.02 -18.41
C TYR A 627 -25.91 -6.85 -18.36
N SER A 628 -26.58 -7.27 -17.28
CA SER A 628 -28.01 -7.02 -17.12
C SER A 628 -28.33 -5.53 -17.06
N ASN A 629 -27.50 -4.74 -16.38
CA ASN A 629 -27.67 -3.28 -16.30
C ASN A 629 -27.50 -2.60 -17.66
N ILE A 630 -26.49 -3.00 -18.44
CA ILE A 630 -26.31 -2.53 -19.82
C ILE A 630 -27.51 -2.93 -20.69
N GLY A 631 -27.97 -4.17 -20.60
CA GLY A 631 -29.13 -4.66 -21.35
C GLY A 631 -30.39 -3.83 -21.04
N SER A 632 -30.61 -3.53 -19.76
CA SER A 632 -31.74 -2.70 -19.31
C SER A 632 -31.67 -1.26 -19.86
N VAL A 633 -30.50 -0.64 -19.87
CA VAL A 633 -30.31 0.69 -20.48
C VAL A 633 -30.53 0.65 -21.99
N LEU A 634 -30.03 -0.37 -22.68
CA LEU A 634 -30.22 -0.53 -24.12
C LEU A 634 -31.70 -0.70 -24.49
N CYS A 635 -32.46 -1.44 -23.69
CA CYS A 635 -33.93 -1.52 -23.81
C CYS A 635 -34.58 -0.14 -23.66
N SER A 636 -34.14 0.65 -22.67
CA SER A 636 -34.66 2.01 -22.43
C SER A 636 -34.34 2.97 -23.58
N MET A 637 -33.25 2.73 -24.31
CA MET A 637 -32.86 3.46 -25.51
C MET A 637 -33.52 2.94 -26.81
N GLY A 638 -34.31 1.87 -26.74
CA GLY A 638 -34.93 1.22 -27.92
C GLY A 638 -33.97 0.32 -28.72
N ASN A 639 -32.76 0.06 -28.24
CA ASN A 639 -31.81 -0.87 -28.86
C ASN A 639 -32.01 -2.30 -28.33
N TYR A 640 -33.12 -2.92 -28.73
CA TYR A 640 -33.51 -4.24 -28.23
C TYR A 640 -32.58 -5.37 -28.71
N SER A 641 -31.96 -5.24 -29.90
CA SER A 641 -31.01 -6.23 -30.40
C SER A 641 -29.73 -6.23 -29.59
N GLY A 642 -29.20 -5.04 -29.24
CA GLY A 642 -28.08 -4.90 -28.33
C GLY A 642 -28.41 -5.39 -26.91
N ALA A 643 -29.61 -5.09 -26.43
CA ALA A 643 -30.06 -5.55 -25.11
C ALA A 643 -30.14 -7.08 -25.01
N LEU A 644 -30.70 -7.72 -26.04
CA LEU A 644 -30.81 -9.17 -26.13
C LEU A 644 -29.43 -9.84 -26.00
N LEU A 645 -28.42 -9.35 -26.74
CA LEU A 645 -27.06 -9.87 -26.66
C LEU A 645 -26.49 -9.78 -25.23
N LYS A 646 -26.73 -8.66 -24.53
CA LYS A 646 -26.23 -8.47 -23.15
C LYS A 646 -26.96 -9.33 -22.13
N PHE A 647 -28.27 -9.55 -22.30
CA PHE A 647 -28.99 -10.50 -21.45
C PHE A 647 -28.57 -11.95 -21.70
N GLU A 648 -28.24 -12.32 -22.94
CA GLU A 648 -27.70 -13.65 -23.27
C GLU A 648 -26.31 -13.88 -22.66
N GLU A 649 -25.42 -12.88 -22.69
CA GLU A 649 -24.13 -12.92 -21.99
C GLU A 649 -24.32 -13.05 -20.46
N CYS A 650 -25.23 -12.29 -19.87
CA CYS A 650 -25.58 -12.39 -18.45
C CYS A 650 -26.11 -13.79 -18.08
N LEU A 651 -27.03 -14.33 -18.89
CA LEU A 651 -27.62 -15.65 -18.69
C LEU A 651 -26.56 -16.76 -18.73
N ALA A 652 -25.62 -16.68 -19.68
CA ALA A 652 -24.55 -17.67 -19.80
C ALA A 652 -23.75 -17.80 -18.50
N ILE A 653 -23.40 -16.66 -17.90
CA ILE A 653 -22.65 -16.59 -16.63
C ILE A 653 -23.51 -17.08 -15.45
N ARG A 654 -24.72 -16.55 -15.28
CA ARG A 654 -25.58 -16.95 -14.15
C ARG A 654 -25.95 -18.43 -14.19
N LYS A 655 -26.16 -18.98 -15.39
CA LYS A 655 -26.41 -20.41 -15.56
C LYS A 655 -25.21 -21.28 -15.21
N SER A 656 -23.98 -20.82 -15.47
CA SER A 656 -22.77 -21.57 -15.09
C SER A 656 -22.44 -21.48 -13.61
N VAL A 657 -22.68 -20.33 -12.97
CA VAL A 657 -22.35 -20.12 -11.55
C VAL A 657 -23.48 -20.58 -10.62
N LEU A 658 -24.70 -20.09 -10.86
CA LEU A 658 -25.84 -20.24 -9.95
C LEU A 658 -26.76 -21.42 -10.33
N GLY A 659 -26.58 -21.98 -11.53
CA GLY A 659 -27.41 -23.03 -12.07
C GLY A 659 -28.73 -22.53 -12.67
N LYS A 660 -29.48 -23.48 -13.27
CA LYS A 660 -30.68 -23.18 -14.09
C LYS A 660 -31.89 -22.72 -13.28
N ASN A 661 -31.98 -23.12 -12.01
CA ASN A 661 -33.18 -22.92 -11.19
C ASN A 661 -33.10 -21.68 -10.28
N HIS A 662 -31.94 -21.02 -10.22
CA HIS A 662 -31.74 -19.83 -9.40
C HIS A 662 -32.67 -18.69 -9.85
N PRO A 663 -33.27 -17.93 -8.90
CA PRO A 663 -34.14 -16.79 -9.21
C PRO A 663 -33.52 -15.81 -10.23
N ASP A 664 -32.25 -15.45 -10.04
CA ASP A 664 -31.54 -14.54 -10.94
C ASP A 664 -31.34 -15.07 -12.36
N THR A 665 -31.22 -16.40 -12.52
CA THR A 665 -31.14 -17.04 -13.84
C THR A 665 -32.51 -17.01 -14.53
N LYS A 666 -33.59 -17.18 -13.76
CA LYS A 666 -34.97 -17.07 -14.27
C LYS A 666 -35.30 -15.64 -14.69
N ALA A 667 -34.91 -14.65 -13.89
CA ALA A 667 -35.07 -13.23 -14.22
C ALA A 667 -34.39 -12.89 -15.57
N CYS A 668 -33.19 -13.42 -15.82
CA CYS A 668 -32.53 -13.24 -17.13
C CYS A 668 -33.32 -13.83 -18.29
N LEU A 669 -33.94 -15.00 -18.12
CA LEU A 669 -34.78 -15.62 -19.16
C LEU A 669 -36.02 -14.77 -19.45
N GLU A 670 -36.64 -14.19 -18.41
CA GLU A 670 -37.76 -13.26 -18.54
C GLU A 670 -37.36 -12.00 -19.30
N TRP A 671 -36.21 -11.40 -18.96
CA TRP A 671 -35.68 -10.23 -19.66
C TRP A 671 -35.39 -10.51 -21.14
N ILE A 672 -34.85 -11.68 -21.46
CA ILE A 672 -34.63 -12.15 -22.84
C ILE A 672 -35.96 -12.29 -23.58
N GLY A 673 -36.98 -12.89 -22.94
CA GLY A 673 -38.32 -13.03 -23.51
C GLY A 673 -38.90 -11.67 -23.90
N CYS A 674 -38.89 -10.72 -22.95
CA CYS A 674 -39.42 -9.39 -23.19
C CYS A 674 -38.60 -8.58 -24.21
N ALA A 675 -37.28 -8.74 -24.28
CA ALA A 675 -36.46 -8.13 -25.33
C ALA A 675 -36.77 -8.69 -26.72
N LYS A 676 -37.05 -10.00 -26.84
CA LYS A 676 -37.46 -10.64 -28.11
C LYS A 676 -38.84 -10.21 -28.57
N GLU A 677 -39.79 -10.06 -27.66
CA GLU A 677 -41.12 -9.52 -27.97
C GLU A 677 -41.03 -8.07 -28.45
N ALA A 678 -40.24 -7.23 -27.78
CA ALA A 678 -40.02 -5.84 -28.17
C ALA A 678 -39.36 -5.69 -29.55
N LEU A 679 -38.49 -6.64 -29.95
CA LEU A 679 -37.91 -6.70 -31.30
C LEU A 679 -38.96 -6.99 -32.38
N GLN A 680 -39.98 -7.79 -32.07
CA GLN A 680 -41.02 -8.19 -33.02
C GLN A 680 -42.17 -7.19 -33.09
N GLN A 681 -42.56 -6.59 -31.96
CA GLN A 681 -43.66 -5.63 -31.87
C GLN A 681 -43.34 -4.49 -30.86
N PRO A 682 -42.68 -3.40 -31.30
CA PRO A 682 -42.27 -2.32 -30.41
C PRO A 682 -43.42 -1.57 -29.73
N SER A 683 -44.61 -1.54 -30.35
CA SER A 683 -45.76 -0.74 -29.93
C SER A 683 -46.77 -1.45 -29.03
N SER A 684 -46.68 -2.79 -28.86
CA SER A 684 -47.63 -3.59 -28.06
C SER A 684 -47.03 -4.10 -26.74
N CYS A 685 -45.73 -3.92 -26.50
CA CYS A 685 -45.04 -4.58 -25.41
C CYS A 685 -45.27 -3.87 -24.06
N THR A 686 -46.24 -4.36 -23.30
CA THR A 686 -46.47 -3.99 -21.89
C THR A 686 -45.28 -4.33 -20.98
N CYS A 687 -44.46 -5.33 -21.37
CA CYS A 687 -43.27 -5.74 -20.61
C CYS A 687 -42.14 -4.69 -20.63
N ILE A 688 -42.10 -3.78 -21.62
CA ILE A 688 -41.12 -2.67 -21.66
C ILE A 688 -41.25 -1.77 -20.43
N ARG A 689 -42.48 -1.50 -19.97
CA ARG A 689 -42.69 -0.70 -18.75
C ARG A 689 -42.17 -1.42 -17.51
N GLN A 690 -42.32 -2.75 -17.43
CA GLN A 690 -41.80 -3.53 -16.30
C GLN A 690 -40.26 -3.62 -16.32
N LEU A 691 -39.63 -3.89 -17.47
CA LEU A 691 -38.17 -3.91 -17.64
C LEU A 691 -37.49 -2.55 -17.39
N CYS A 692 -38.15 -1.45 -17.76
CA CYS A 692 -37.65 -0.10 -17.47
C CYS A 692 -37.82 0.27 -15.99
N CYS A 693 -38.79 -0.32 -15.29
CA CYS A 693 -39.08 -0.08 -13.86
C CYS A 693 -38.38 -1.05 -12.90
N PHE A 694 -37.77 -2.15 -13.38
CA PHE A 694 -36.96 -3.01 -12.51
C PHE A 694 -35.74 -2.22 -11.99
N ARG A 695 -35.80 -1.87 -10.70
CA ARG A 695 -34.63 -1.58 -9.86
C ARG A 695 -33.97 -2.94 -9.59
N LEU A 696 -32.72 -3.09 -10.05
CA LEU A 696 -31.90 -4.28 -9.82
C LEU A 696 -31.09 -4.12 -8.54
#